data_AF-A0A3B1AWK7-F1
#
_entry.id   AF-A0A3B1AWK7-F1
#
_cell.length_a   1.000
_cell.length_b   1.000
_cell.length_c   1.000
_cell.angle_alpha   90.00
_cell.angle_beta   90.00
_cell.angle_gamma   90.00
#
_symmetry.space_group_name_H-M   'P 1'
#
loop_
_entity.id
_entity.type
_entity.pdbx_description
1 polymer ?
#
loop_
_entity_poly.entity_id
_entity_poly.type
_entity_poly.pdbx_seq_one_letter_code
_entity_poly.pdbx_strand_id
1 'polypeptide(L)'
;MKFKEVRFWLVAIVSGLLMALSSAPFDQWYLSYIAFVPLFLVTQQASPHKQGLAFALACTVIAANWWHSSIIFSSLFFILILFILGFAFYLWALLSARFRTEQSHPLCTLFMPAIIWVGIERILSSELVGIPCNIGITQTSQTVFIQSANLFGIYTTSFLLILSNTAIALLISMFLNKTIKINIQQHKKNIVALSSVAFIMFANLSYGYNQTQQINDVSNGINVVLIQPIISSNLYANSWRNPESRSFVRNTLNELTNAALKEKPDLLVWPEGGNGFFNMRIKKLRDKLYNLARDNNTDLLISSNDLDTEGRKYNSIFSISKQGKLLDRYNKVMLIPGAEDSYTAGTEFHPISSSFGKIGPSICYESNFPSPLRKQASKGAELLVVSTSDAPFKKTSLTINHTRTAIFRAIENNRWVVHASNTGPSVIVSPTGIVTAETQFYQRGYISGKVQYIKEKSFFTTFGYLIPMLLSAIVLLLILIAVSSLIKIRKEFKKMIMKFNGKEISKRFITRYVPLTFLHGVFLSILILSSIVIVSRMVPDSKTSTVADVVNDFFEPLDKRAPDKVADNFLQASSNTCGPAVLAYLFSFYGHEVLESNLVPSMVISQKGTTMLELKNTAIKHGFKAKGVRESYGALMNEPLPVIAYINDSHYVVVNKITSSTVYLFDPLLGHVKVARDVFESEWKGYILLVNMKEIDKTI
;
A
#
# COMPACT_ATOMS: atom_id res chain seq x y z
N MET A 1 -20.64 -29.02 -24.48
CA MET A 1 -20.49 -29.09 -23.00
C MET A 1 -21.82 -29.57 -22.42
N LYS A 2 -21.85 -30.65 -21.61
CA LYS A 2 -23.12 -31.18 -21.05
C LYS A 2 -23.70 -30.14 -20.09
N PHE A 3 -25.01 -29.89 -20.12
CA PHE A 3 -25.73 -28.88 -19.30
C PHE A 3 -25.37 -28.88 -17.80
N LYS A 4 -25.01 -30.04 -17.24
CA LYS A 4 -24.50 -30.19 -15.86
C LYS A 4 -23.17 -29.47 -15.60
N GLU A 5 -22.29 -29.37 -16.60
CA GLU A 5 -21.02 -28.65 -16.46
C GLU A 5 -21.19 -27.13 -16.50
N VAL A 6 -22.16 -26.62 -17.28
CA VAL A 6 -22.50 -25.20 -17.28
C VAL A 6 -22.99 -24.77 -15.90
N ARG A 7 -23.91 -25.54 -15.30
CA ARG A 7 -24.40 -25.30 -13.94
C ARG A 7 -23.28 -25.29 -12.89
N PHE A 8 -22.29 -26.17 -13.01
CA PHE A 8 -21.15 -26.23 -12.10
C PHE A 8 -20.35 -24.91 -12.06
N TRP A 9 -20.02 -24.36 -13.24
CA TRP A 9 -19.25 -23.11 -13.33
C TRP A 9 -20.08 -21.88 -12.97
N LEU A 10 -21.39 -21.88 -13.27
CA LEU A 10 -22.30 -20.82 -12.82
C LEU A 10 -22.35 -20.72 -11.30
N VAL A 11 -22.35 -21.84 -10.58
CA VAL A 11 -22.33 -21.85 -9.10
C VAL A 11 -21.05 -21.22 -8.55
N ALA A 12 -19.90 -21.45 -9.20
CA ALA A 12 -18.64 -20.79 -8.82
C ALA A 12 -18.71 -19.27 -8.99
N ILE A 13 -19.25 -18.79 -10.12
CA ILE A 13 -19.44 -17.36 -10.38
C ILE A 13 -20.39 -16.75 -9.34
N VAL A 14 -21.53 -17.39 -9.08
CA VAL A 14 -22.50 -16.93 -8.06
C VAL A 14 -21.85 -16.86 -6.69
N SER A 15 -21.05 -17.84 -6.29
CA SER A 15 -20.33 -17.82 -5.01
C SER A 15 -19.36 -16.65 -4.90
N GLY A 16 -18.64 -16.35 -5.99
CA GLY A 16 -17.78 -15.17 -6.08
C GLY A 16 -18.56 -13.85 -6.00
N LEU A 17 -19.72 -13.76 -6.66
CA LEU A 17 -20.60 -12.59 -6.61
C LEU A 17 -21.19 -12.37 -5.23
N LEU A 18 -21.64 -13.42 -4.53
CA LEU A 18 -22.15 -13.32 -3.15
C LEU A 18 -21.09 -12.74 -2.21
N MET A 19 -19.83 -13.18 -2.35
CA MET A 19 -18.74 -12.61 -1.58
C MET A 19 -18.42 -11.17 -2.01
N ALA A 20 -18.45 -10.85 -3.31
CA ALA A 20 -18.27 -9.47 -3.78
C ALA A 20 -19.33 -8.51 -3.20
N LEU A 21 -20.59 -8.93 -3.18
CA LEU A 21 -21.72 -8.18 -2.58
C LEU A 21 -21.62 -8.04 -1.06
N SER A 22 -20.82 -8.88 -0.39
CA SER A 22 -20.57 -8.73 1.05
C SER A 22 -19.56 -7.62 1.39
N SER A 23 -18.86 -7.10 0.39
CA SER A 23 -17.87 -6.03 0.54
C SER A 23 -18.38 -4.69 0.03
N ALA A 24 -17.61 -3.63 0.26
CA ALA A 24 -17.92 -2.31 -0.29
C ALA A 24 -18.10 -2.38 -1.82
N PRO A 25 -19.03 -1.61 -2.39
CA PRO A 25 -19.91 -0.63 -1.73
C PRO A 25 -21.24 -1.21 -1.23
N PHE A 26 -21.49 -2.52 -1.37
CA PHE A 26 -22.80 -3.12 -1.13
C PHE A 26 -23.05 -3.50 0.32
N ASP A 27 -22.00 -3.93 1.03
CA ASP A 27 -21.98 -4.14 2.48
C ASP A 27 -23.02 -5.13 3.03
N GLN A 28 -23.43 -6.10 2.20
CA GLN A 28 -24.31 -7.19 2.61
C GLN A 28 -23.50 -8.24 3.36
N TRP A 29 -22.96 -7.86 4.52
CA TRP A 29 -21.98 -8.61 5.32
C TRP A 29 -22.39 -10.06 5.58
N TYR A 30 -23.70 -10.31 5.74
CA TYR A 30 -24.27 -11.63 6.02
C TYR A 30 -24.08 -12.62 4.87
N LEU A 31 -23.94 -12.15 3.62
CA LEU A 31 -23.69 -13.01 2.46
C LEU A 31 -22.35 -13.74 2.56
N SER A 32 -21.34 -13.16 3.22
CA SER A 32 -20.03 -13.80 3.38
C SER A 32 -20.10 -15.12 4.18
N TYR A 33 -21.07 -15.28 5.10
CA TYR A 33 -21.30 -16.51 5.87
C TYR A 33 -21.88 -17.65 5.03
N ILE A 34 -22.47 -17.36 3.88
CA ILE A 34 -23.13 -18.34 3.01
C ILE A 34 -22.54 -18.39 1.58
N ALA A 35 -21.65 -17.47 1.21
CA ALA A 35 -21.17 -17.28 -0.15
C ALA A 35 -20.54 -18.54 -0.77
N PHE A 36 -19.81 -19.33 0.04
CA PHE A 36 -19.13 -20.55 -0.42
C PHE A 36 -19.96 -21.82 -0.21
N VAL A 37 -21.11 -21.76 0.47
CA VAL A 37 -21.98 -22.92 0.72
C VAL A 37 -22.37 -23.63 -0.59
N PRO A 38 -22.88 -22.95 -1.63
CA PRO A 38 -23.23 -23.60 -2.89
C PRO A 38 -22.04 -24.31 -3.54
N LEU A 39 -20.87 -23.68 -3.49
CA LEU A 39 -19.65 -24.22 -4.06
C LEU A 39 -19.16 -25.44 -3.29
N PHE A 40 -19.22 -25.44 -1.96
CA PHE A 40 -18.91 -26.62 -1.15
C PHE A 40 -19.83 -27.80 -1.47
N LEU A 41 -21.13 -27.57 -1.64
CA LEU A 41 -22.10 -28.63 -1.96
C LEU A 41 -21.84 -29.26 -3.34
N VAL A 42 -21.62 -28.42 -4.36
CA VAL A 42 -21.46 -28.89 -5.75
C VAL A 42 -20.07 -29.50 -6.00
N THR A 43 -19.05 -29.10 -5.24
CA THR A 43 -17.68 -29.61 -5.41
C THR A 43 -17.41 -30.94 -4.70
N GLN A 44 -18.26 -31.39 -3.76
CA GLN A 44 -18.03 -32.62 -2.99
C GLN A 44 -17.70 -33.84 -3.86
N GLN A 45 -18.38 -34.01 -4.99
CA GLN A 45 -18.19 -35.17 -5.89
C GLN A 45 -17.23 -34.90 -7.05
N ALA A 46 -16.68 -33.69 -7.16
CA ALA A 46 -15.77 -33.32 -8.23
C ALA A 46 -14.33 -33.72 -7.89
N SER A 47 -13.50 -33.96 -8.93
CA SER A 47 -12.07 -34.21 -8.72
C SER A 47 -11.39 -32.99 -8.06
N PRO A 48 -10.37 -33.17 -7.20
CA PRO A 48 -9.73 -32.06 -6.48
C PRO A 48 -9.32 -30.88 -7.39
N HIS A 49 -8.82 -31.16 -8.60
CA HIS A 49 -8.48 -30.12 -9.58
C HIS A 49 -9.70 -29.33 -10.06
N LYS A 50 -10.82 -30.00 -10.33
CA LYS A 50 -12.05 -29.33 -10.75
C LYS A 50 -12.62 -28.49 -9.61
N GLN A 51 -12.50 -28.94 -8.36
CA GLN A 51 -12.82 -28.11 -7.20
C GLN A 51 -11.92 -26.88 -7.14
N GLY A 52 -10.60 -27.09 -7.28
CA GLY A 52 -9.60 -26.02 -7.29
C GLY A 52 -9.91 -24.93 -8.30
N LEU A 53 -10.18 -25.31 -9.56
CA LEU A 53 -10.52 -24.36 -10.62
C LEU A 53 -11.82 -23.59 -10.33
N ALA A 54 -12.80 -24.23 -9.71
CA ALA A 54 -14.07 -23.58 -9.37
C ALA A 54 -13.89 -22.52 -8.28
N PHE A 55 -13.13 -22.83 -7.23
CA PHE A 55 -12.80 -21.85 -6.19
C PHE A 55 -11.86 -20.75 -6.70
N ALA A 56 -10.91 -21.08 -7.58
CA ALA A 56 -10.09 -20.08 -8.26
C ALA A 56 -10.96 -19.09 -9.04
N LEU A 57 -11.93 -19.59 -9.82
CA LEU A 57 -12.87 -18.74 -10.57
C LEU A 57 -13.69 -17.84 -9.65
N ALA A 58 -14.26 -18.39 -8.57
CA ALA A 58 -15.01 -17.59 -7.59
C ALA A 58 -14.13 -16.47 -7.00
N CYS A 59 -12.87 -16.77 -6.72
CA CYS A 59 -11.95 -15.80 -6.14
C CYS A 59 -11.43 -14.77 -7.15
N THR A 60 -11.31 -15.13 -8.43
CA THR A 60 -11.03 -14.14 -9.49
C THR A 60 -12.16 -13.11 -9.57
N VAL A 61 -13.42 -13.51 -9.37
CA VAL A 61 -14.55 -12.57 -9.30
C VAL A 61 -14.42 -11.63 -8.09
N ILE A 62 -14.07 -12.17 -6.92
CA ILE A 62 -13.83 -11.36 -5.70
C ILE A 62 -12.67 -10.39 -5.92
N ALA A 63 -11.55 -10.89 -6.43
CA ALA A 63 -10.35 -10.11 -6.69
C ALA A 63 -10.61 -9.01 -7.72
N ALA A 64 -11.37 -9.29 -8.78
CA ALA A 64 -11.78 -8.28 -9.74
C ALA A 64 -12.59 -7.16 -9.08
N ASN A 65 -13.54 -7.51 -8.20
CA ASN A 65 -14.32 -6.50 -7.47
C ASN A 65 -13.43 -5.59 -6.60
N TRP A 66 -12.46 -6.18 -5.87
CA TRP A 66 -11.62 -5.43 -4.93
C TRP A 66 -10.48 -4.66 -5.59
N TRP A 67 -9.92 -5.18 -6.68
CA TRP A 67 -8.68 -4.69 -7.25
C TRP A 67 -8.82 -4.04 -8.63
N HIS A 68 -10.01 -3.96 -9.23
CA HIS A 68 -10.19 -3.37 -10.57
C HIS A 68 -9.57 -1.96 -10.69
N SER A 69 -9.60 -1.16 -9.62
CA SER A 69 -9.04 0.20 -9.63
C SER A 69 -7.52 0.22 -9.78
N SER A 70 -6.82 -0.88 -9.50
CA SER A 70 -5.37 -1.00 -9.69
C SER A 70 -4.94 -0.98 -11.16
N ILE A 71 -5.88 -1.17 -12.10
CA ILE A 71 -5.66 -1.01 -13.55
C ILE A 71 -5.10 0.38 -13.88
N ILE A 72 -5.45 1.40 -13.07
CA ILE A 72 -4.97 2.78 -13.23
C ILE A 72 -3.43 2.87 -13.11
N PHE A 73 -2.82 1.99 -12.31
CA PHE A 73 -1.36 1.91 -12.20
C PHE A 73 -0.77 1.03 -13.30
N SER A 74 -1.33 -0.15 -13.51
CA SER A 74 -0.89 -1.07 -14.57
C SER A 74 -1.89 -2.22 -14.76
N SER A 75 -2.35 -2.40 -16.01
CA SER A 75 -3.14 -3.58 -16.39
C SER A 75 -2.41 -4.89 -16.12
N LEU A 76 -1.08 -4.91 -16.30
CA LEU A 76 -0.25 -6.09 -16.02
C LEU A 76 -0.22 -6.39 -14.52
N PHE A 77 -0.10 -5.36 -13.67
CA PHE A 77 -0.14 -5.50 -12.22
C PHE A 77 -1.49 -6.06 -11.76
N PHE A 78 -2.59 -5.54 -12.30
CA PHE A 78 -3.93 -6.07 -12.01
C PHE A 78 -4.08 -7.54 -12.40
N ILE A 79 -3.67 -7.93 -13.62
CA ILE A 79 -3.71 -9.32 -14.07
C ILE A 79 -2.84 -10.23 -13.19
N LEU A 80 -1.67 -9.74 -12.76
CA LEU A 80 -0.79 -10.48 -11.85
C LEU A 80 -1.47 -10.72 -10.49
N ILE A 81 -2.15 -9.72 -9.92
CA ILE A 81 -2.92 -9.89 -8.67
C ILE A 81 -4.04 -10.93 -8.85
N LEU A 82 -4.81 -10.86 -9.94
CA LEU A 82 -5.86 -11.84 -10.23
C LEU A 82 -5.28 -13.26 -10.31
N PHE A 83 -4.12 -13.41 -10.96
CA PHE A 83 -3.45 -14.70 -11.09
C PHE A 83 -2.95 -15.22 -9.73
N ILE A 84 -2.27 -14.37 -8.93
CA ILE A 84 -1.75 -14.77 -7.62
C ILE A 84 -2.90 -15.18 -6.69
N LEU A 85 -3.97 -14.38 -6.62
CA LEU A 85 -5.13 -14.70 -5.79
C LEU A 85 -5.83 -15.96 -6.30
N GLY A 86 -6.16 -16.04 -7.60
CA GLY A 86 -6.78 -17.22 -8.19
C GLY A 86 -5.97 -18.50 -7.94
N PHE A 87 -4.64 -18.44 -8.02
CA PHE A 87 -3.77 -19.56 -7.71
C PHE A 87 -3.74 -19.90 -6.21
N ALA A 88 -3.63 -18.91 -5.33
CA ALA A 88 -3.66 -19.13 -3.88
C ALA A 88 -4.95 -19.85 -3.45
N PHE A 89 -6.09 -19.49 -4.05
CA PHE A 89 -7.38 -20.14 -3.78
C PHE A 89 -7.55 -21.49 -4.48
N TYR A 90 -6.96 -21.68 -5.65
CA TYR A 90 -6.81 -23.00 -6.26
C TYR A 90 -6.06 -23.95 -5.30
N LEU A 91 -4.94 -23.49 -4.74
CA LEU A 91 -4.12 -24.24 -3.80
C LEU A 91 -4.88 -24.52 -2.50
N TRP A 92 -5.55 -23.52 -1.94
CA TRP A 92 -6.43 -23.67 -0.79
C TRP A 92 -7.44 -24.80 -1.00
N ALA A 93 -8.14 -24.80 -2.14
CA ALA A 93 -9.17 -25.78 -2.45
C ALA A 93 -8.59 -27.18 -2.63
N LEU A 94 -7.42 -27.31 -3.27
CA LEU A 94 -6.70 -28.59 -3.40
C LEU A 94 -6.30 -29.17 -2.04
N LEU A 95 -5.70 -28.35 -1.17
CA LEU A 95 -5.27 -28.79 0.16
C LEU A 95 -6.49 -29.15 1.02
N SER A 96 -7.54 -28.33 0.98
CA SER A 96 -8.78 -28.55 1.70
C SER A 96 -9.55 -29.79 1.24
N ALA A 97 -9.50 -30.13 -0.06
CA ALA A 97 -10.17 -31.32 -0.59
C ALA A 97 -9.68 -32.63 0.05
N ARG A 98 -8.44 -32.67 0.55
CA ARG A 98 -7.88 -33.84 1.25
C ARG A 98 -8.57 -34.15 2.58
N PHE A 99 -9.21 -33.14 3.18
CA PHE A 99 -9.89 -33.24 4.47
C PHE A 99 -11.42 -33.22 4.33
N ARG A 100 -11.94 -33.26 3.10
CA ARG A 100 -13.38 -33.25 2.79
C ARG A 100 -13.81 -34.49 2.01
N THR A 101 -13.15 -35.62 2.25
CA THR A 101 -13.53 -36.92 1.69
C THR A 101 -14.63 -37.57 2.52
N GLU A 102 -15.34 -38.56 1.98
CA GLU A 102 -16.36 -39.32 2.74
C GLU A 102 -15.79 -40.01 3.99
N GLN A 103 -14.48 -40.30 4.00
CA GLN A 103 -13.78 -40.92 5.12
C GLN A 103 -13.25 -39.91 6.14
N SER A 104 -13.31 -38.61 5.85
CA SER A 104 -12.75 -37.57 6.71
C SER A 104 -13.57 -37.42 7.99
N HIS A 105 -12.88 -37.18 9.12
CA HIS A 105 -13.56 -36.85 10.36
C HIS A 105 -14.30 -35.51 10.22
N PRO A 106 -15.56 -35.37 10.68
CA PRO A 106 -16.35 -34.14 10.49
C PRO A 106 -15.67 -32.88 11.03
N LEU A 107 -14.96 -32.97 12.16
CA LEU A 107 -14.15 -31.85 12.65
C LEU A 107 -13.08 -31.41 11.65
N CYS A 108 -12.39 -32.35 10.99
CA CYS A 108 -11.42 -32.00 9.96
C CYS A 108 -12.10 -31.35 8.75
N THR A 109 -13.24 -31.88 8.32
CA THR A 109 -14.06 -31.34 7.23
C THR A 109 -14.47 -29.89 7.47
N LEU A 110 -14.75 -29.52 8.72
CA LEU A 110 -15.16 -28.16 9.09
C LEU A 110 -13.96 -27.21 9.31
N PHE A 111 -12.98 -27.63 10.11
CA PHE A 111 -11.90 -26.75 10.62
C PHE A 111 -10.73 -26.62 9.65
N MET A 112 -10.31 -27.68 8.96
CA MET A 112 -9.13 -27.62 8.09
C MET A 112 -9.27 -26.60 6.95
N PRO A 113 -10.42 -26.47 6.26
CA PRO A 113 -10.58 -25.43 5.25
C PRO A 113 -10.38 -24.02 5.82
N ALA A 114 -10.87 -23.73 7.03
CA ALA A 114 -10.70 -22.44 7.68
C ALA A 114 -9.24 -22.19 8.12
N ILE A 115 -8.57 -23.20 8.66
CA ILE A 115 -7.13 -23.16 9.03
C ILE A 115 -6.27 -22.86 7.79
N ILE A 116 -6.48 -23.60 6.70
CA ILE A 116 -5.70 -23.45 5.47
C ILE A 116 -5.96 -22.06 4.86
N TRP A 117 -7.20 -21.57 4.91
CA TRP A 117 -7.56 -20.24 4.40
C TRP A 117 -6.75 -19.15 5.09
N VAL A 118 -6.80 -19.11 6.43
CA VAL A 118 -6.05 -18.13 7.23
C VAL A 118 -4.55 -18.24 7.02
N GLY A 119 -4.01 -19.46 6.96
CA GLY A 119 -2.59 -19.68 6.70
C GLY A 119 -2.16 -19.06 5.36
N ILE A 120 -3.00 -19.14 4.32
CA ILE A 120 -2.78 -18.53 3.01
C ILE A 120 -2.95 -17.02 3.05
N GLU A 121 -4.02 -16.49 3.65
CA GLU A 121 -4.22 -15.03 3.81
C GLU A 121 -3.05 -14.39 4.54
N ARG A 122 -2.51 -15.06 5.57
CA ARG A 122 -1.34 -14.58 6.32
C ARG A 122 -0.06 -14.62 5.49
N ILE A 123 0.13 -15.61 4.61
CA ILE A 123 1.27 -15.65 3.68
C ILE A 123 1.16 -14.48 2.70
N LEU A 124 -0.01 -14.29 2.08
CA LEU A 124 -0.26 -13.22 1.11
C LEU A 124 -0.11 -11.82 1.76
N SER A 125 -0.66 -11.65 2.96
CA SER A 125 -0.58 -10.39 3.72
C SER A 125 0.75 -10.22 4.48
N SER A 126 1.77 -11.02 4.17
CA SER A 126 3.09 -10.85 4.78
C SER A 126 3.82 -9.66 4.16
N GLU A 127 4.74 -9.06 4.91
CA GLU A 127 5.63 -7.99 4.41
C GLU A 127 6.48 -8.46 3.21
N LEU A 128 6.67 -9.78 3.04
CA LEU A 128 7.39 -10.37 1.91
C LEU A 128 6.55 -10.40 0.62
N VAL A 129 5.26 -10.73 0.73
CA VAL A 129 4.37 -10.89 -0.44
C VAL A 129 3.60 -9.61 -0.76
N GLY A 130 3.19 -8.86 0.26
CA GLY A 130 2.58 -7.53 0.08
C GLY A 130 1.20 -7.56 -0.59
N ILE A 131 0.36 -8.57 -0.38
CA ILE A 131 -0.99 -8.60 -0.95
C ILE A 131 -2.02 -8.56 0.19
N PRO A 132 -2.64 -7.40 0.46
CA PRO A 132 -3.66 -7.29 1.50
C PRO A 132 -4.96 -7.94 1.01
N CYS A 133 -5.16 -9.20 1.38
CA CYS A 133 -6.35 -9.98 1.03
C CYS A 133 -6.85 -10.70 2.27
N ASN A 134 -7.83 -10.09 2.96
CA ASN A 134 -8.46 -10.66 4.15
C ASN A 134 -9.98 -10.51 4.05
N ILE A 135 -10.71 -11.63 3.96
CA ILE A 135 -12.19 -11.60 3.86
C ILE A 135 -12.87 -11.10 5.13
N GLY A 136 -12.17 -11.08 6.27
CA GLY A 136 -12.66 -10.45 7.49
C GLY A 136 -13.09 -8.99 7.32
N ILE A 137 -12.56 -8.27 6.34
CA ILE A 137 -12.92 -6.86 6.07
C ILE A 137 -14.42 -6.67 5.77
N THR A 138 -15.09 -7.73 5.27
CA THR A 138 -16.54 -7.74 4.99
C THR A 138 -17.40 -7.57 6.24
N GLN A 139 -16.82 -7.76 7.44
CA GLN A 139 -17.54 -7.74 8.72
C GLN A 139 -17.38 -6.42 9.49
N THR A 140 -16.77 -5.41 8.88
CA THR A 140 -16.44 -4.13 9.55
C THR A 140 -17.66 -3.35 10.04
N SER A 141 -18.84 -3.57 9.46
CA SER A 141 -20.10 -2.98 9.94
C SER A 141 -20.66 -3.66 11.19
N GLN A 142 -20.14 -4.82 11.59
CA GLN A 142 -20.64 -5.64 12.70
C GLN A 142 -19.61 -5.73 13.83
N THR A 143 -19.45 -4.65 14.59
CA THR A 143 -18.42 -4.53 15.64
C THR A 143 -18.45 -5.68 16.64
N VAL A 144 -19.63 -6.15 17.05
CA VAL A 144 -19.80 -7.31 17.96
C VAL A 144 -19.15 -8.57 17.39
N PHE A 145 -19.21 -8.82 16.08
CA PHE A 145 -18.72 -10.06 15.49
C PHE A 145 -17.19 -10.10 15.35
N ILE A 146 -16.52 -8.95 15.39
CA ILE A 146 -15.11 -8.81 15.04
C ILE A 146 -14.19 -8.57 16.25
N GLN A 147 -14.72 -8.50 17.47
CA GLN A 147 -13.92 -8.19 18.67
C GLN A 147 -12.81 -9.20 18.95
N SER A 148 -12.97 -10.47 18.55
CA SER A 148 -11.90 -11.47 18.66
C SER A 148 -10.63 -11.13 17.88
N ALA A 149 -10.66 -10.11 17.00
CA ALA A 149 -9.47 -9.60 16.34
C ALA A 149 -8.42 -9.05 17.33
N ASN A 150 -8.82 -8.65 18.55
CA ASN A 150 -7.87 -8.27 19.60
C ASN A 150 -7.08 -9.45 20.17
N LEU A 151 -7.46 -10.69 19.83
CA LEU A 151 -6.75 -11.93 20.18
C LEU A 151 -5.80 -12.36 19.06
N PHE A 152 -6.29 -12.55 17.83
CA PHE A 152 -5.47 -13.13 16.75
C PHE A 152 -5.49 -12.35 15.43
N GLY A 153 -5.92 -11.09 15.47
CA GLY A 153 -6.02 -10.23 14.31
C GLY A 153 -7.28 -10.46 13.48
N ILE A 154 -7.41 -9.70 12.39
CA ILE A 154 -8.45 -9.87 11.36
C ILE A 154 -8.64 -11.33 10.88
N TYR A 155 -7.60 -12.15 11.00
CA TYR A 155 -7.60 -13.57 10.66
C TYR A 155 -8.64 -14.39 11.42
N THR A 156 -8.98 -14.04 12.66
CA THR A 156 -10.03 -14.75 13.40
C THR A 156 -11.37 -14.60 12.71
N THR A 157 -11.68 -13.40 12.20
CA THR A 157 -12.90 -13.15 11.45
C THR A 157 -12.93 -13.97 10.17
N SER A 158 -11.83 -13.99 9.40
CA SER A 158 -11.74 -14.85 8.19
C SER A 158 -11.92 -16.34 8.53
N PHE A 159 -11.35 -16.81 9.64
CA PHE A 159 -11.54 -18.18 10.12
C PHE A 159 -13.02 -18.50 10.38
N LEU A 160 -13.72 -17.63 11.13
CA LEU A 160 -15.13 -17.82 11.47
C LEU A 160 -16.04 -17.82 10.24
N LEU A 161 -15.74 -16.98 9.24
CA LEU A 161 -16.48 -16.94 7.97
C LEU A 161 -16.39 -18.28 7.22
N ILE A 162 -15.18 -18.81 7.04
CA ILE A 162 -15.00 -20.09 6.35
C ILE A 162 -15.57 -21.25 7.16
N LEU A 163 -15.39 -21.24 8.49
CA LEU A 163 -15.95 -22.25 9.39
C LEU A 163 -17.48 -22.29 9.33
N SER A 164 -18.12 -21.12 9.21
CA SER A 164 -19.58 -21.03 9.05
C SER A 164 -20.02 -21.61 7.71
N ASN A 165 -19.32 -21.28 6.62
CA ASN A 165 -19.64 -21.83 5.30
C ASN A 165 -19.51 -23.36 5.27
N THR A 166 -18.47 -23.93 5.88
CA THR A 166 -18.30 -25.40 5.95
C THR A 166 -19.37 -26.05 6.83
N ALA A 167 -19.73 -25.43 7.96
CA ALA A 167 -20.76 -25.93 8.86
C ALA A 167 -22.16 -25.93 8.21
N ILE A 168 -22.53 -24.84 7.56
CA ILE A 168 -23.82 -24.73 6.84
C ILE A 168 -23.87 -25.73 5.68
N ALA A 169 -22.77 -25.88 4.93
CA ALA A 169 -22.71 -26.89 3.87
C ALA A 169 -22.87 -28.31 4.42
N LEU A 170 -22.22 -28.66 5.53
CA LEU A 170 -22.38 -29.96 6.17
C LEU A 170 -23.82 -30.19 6.65
N LEU A 171 -24.43 -29.18 7.29
CA LEU A 171 -25.82 -29.23 7.74
C LEU A 171 -26.78 -29.50 6.58
N ILE A 172 -26.65 -28.77 5.47
CA ILE A 172 -27.48 -28.96 4.27
C ILE A 172 -27.25 -30.35 3.66
N SER A 173 -26.00 -30.81 3.56
CA SER A 173 -25.69 -32.16 3.06
C SER A 173 -26.36 -33.26 3.90
N MET A 174 -26.51 -33.07 5.21
CA MET A 174 -27.23 -34.01 6.08
C MET A 174 -28.73 -34.09 5.75
N PHE A 175 -29.35 -32.98 5.34
CA PHE A 175 -30.77 -32.95 4.97
C PHE A 175 -31.04 -33.46 3.56
N LEU A 176 -30.11 -33.25 2.62
CA LEU A 176 -30.27 -33.69 1.22
C LEU A 176 -30.04 -35.19 1.03
N ASN A 177 -29.21 -35.84 1.85
CA ASN A 177 -28.85 -37.25 1.73
C ASN A 177 -29.84 -38.23 2.43
N LYS A 178 -31.14 -37.89 2.52
CA LYS A 178 -32.18 -38.69 3.21
C LYS A 178 -32.39 -40.12 2.67
N THR A 179 -31.81 -40.48 1.53
CA THR A 179 -32.03 -41.76 0.83
C THR A 179 -31.00 -42.87 1.13
N ILE A 180 -29.94 -42.59 1.91
CA ILE A 180 -28.90 -43.59 2.25
C ILE A 180 -29.06 -44.00 3.72
N LYS A 181 -29.01 -45.31 4.02
CA LYS A 181 -29.06 -45.87 5.39
C LYS A 181 -28.22 -45.00 6.35
N ILE A 182 -28.89 -44.33 7.28
CA ILE A 182 -28.26 -43.39 8.20
C ILE A 182 -27.26 -44.15 9.07
N ASN A 183 -25.97 -43.92 8.84
CA ASN A 183 -24.94 -44.36 9.77
C ASN A 183 -25.03 -43.49 11.04
N ILE A 184 -25.69 -44.03 12.08
CA ILE A 184 -25.95 -43.35 13.35
C ILE A 184 -24.66 -42.79 13.95
N GLN A 185 -23.54 -43.49 13.83
CA GLN A 185 -22.27 -43.06 14.41
C GLN A 185 -21.66 -41.88 13.64
N GLN A 186 -21.78 -41.86 12.31
CA GLN A 186 -21.37 -40.70 11.52
C GLN A 186 -22.27 -39.49 11.80
N HIS A 187 -23.57 -39.71 11.96
CA HIS A 187 -24.52 -38.65 12.30
C HIS A 187 -24.20 -38.02 13.67
N LYS A 188 -23.88 -38.83 14.69
CA LYS A 188 -23.41 -38.34 15.99
C LYS A 188 -22.14 -37.50 15.87
N LYS A 189 -21.15 -37.95 15.10
CA LYS A 189 -19.91 -37.18 14.84
C LYS A 189 -20.19 -35.83 14.16
N ASN A 190 -21.11 -35.80 13.19
CA ASN A 190 -21.52 -34.56 12.53
C ASN A 190 -22.20 -33.59 13.51
N ILE A 191 -23.10 -34.08 14.38
CA ILE A 191 -23.77 -33.25 15.39
C ILE A 191 -22.74 -32.65 16.35
N VAL A 192 -21.78 -33.44 16.85
CA VAL A 192 -20.71 -32.95 17.72
C VAL A 192 -19.89 -31.86 17.02
N ALA A 193 -19.54 -32.06 15.75
CA ALA A 193 -18.79 -31.08 14.98
C ALA A 193 -19.58 -29.79 14.70
N LEU A 194 -20.88 -29.88 14.42
CA LEU A 194 -21.75 -28.71 14.27
C LEU A 194 -21.95 -27.98 15.60
N SER A 195 -22.09 -28.72 16.70
CA SER A 195 -22.23 -28.16 18.05
C SER A 195 -20.98 -27.40 18.49
N SER A 196 -19.78 -27.88 18.11
CA SER A 196 -18.53 -27.16 18.42
C SER A 196 -18.42 -25.85 17.63
N VAL A 197 -18.86 -25.82 16.37
CA VAL A 197 -18.94 -24.55 15.60
C VAL A 197 -19.95 -23.60 16.21
N ALA A 198 -21.15 -24.08 16.56
CA ALA A 198 -22.17 -23.26 17.20
C ALA A 198 -21.67 -22.66 18.54
N PHE A 199 -20.96 -23.46 19.35
CA PHE A 199 -20.33 -23.00 20.58
C PHE A 199 -19.28 -21.91 20.32
N ILE A 200 -18.40 -22.09 19.34
CA ILE A 200 -17.39 -21.08 18.98
C ILE A 200 -18.04 -19.77 18.51
N MET A 201 -19.08 -19.86 17.68
CA MET A 201 -19.83 -18.68 17.22
C MET A 201 -20.52 -17.96 18.38
N PHE A 202 -21.15 -18.71 19.28
CA PHE A 202 -21.78 -18.15 20.49
C PHE A 202 -20.75 -17.50 21.42
N ALA A 203 -19.59 -18.14 21.63
CA ALA A 203 -18.50 -17.59 22.43
C ALA A 203 -17.95 -16.29 21.82
N ASN A 204 -17.78 -16.25 20.49
CA ASN A 204 -17.35 -15.03 19.78
C ASN A 204 -18.35 -13.88 19.95
N LEU A 205 -19.65 -14.17 19.80
CA LEU A 205 -20.72 -13.18 19.99
C LEU A 205 -20.80 -12.69 21.44
N SER A 206 -20.71 -13.60 22.40
CA SER A 206 -20.75 -13.27 23.82
C SER A 206 -19.55 -12.42 24.23
N TYR A 207 -18.35 -12.82 23.78
CA TYR A 207 -17.13 -12.04 23.98
C TYR A 207 -17.26 -10.67 23.34
N GLY A 208 -17.71 -10.60 22.09
CA GLY A 208 -17.84 -9.35 21.38
C GLY A 208 -18.86 -8.40 21.98
N TYR A 209 -20.02 -8.92 22.42
CA TYR A 209 -21.03 -8.13 23.12
C TYR A 209 -20.42 -7.50 24.37
N ASN A 210 -19.76 -8.31 25.22
CA ASN A 210 -19.09 -7.83 26.43
C ASN A 210 -18.04 -6.74 26.14
N GLN A 211 -17.18 -6.95 25.14
CA GLN A 211 -16.17 -5.97 24.76
C GLN A 211 -16.78 -4.67 24.24
N THR A 212 -17.86 -4.72 23.47
CA THR A 212 -18.53 -3.50 22.99
C THR A 212 -19.25 -2.70 24.06
N GLN A 213 -19.63 -3.33 25.19
CA GLN A 213 -20.22 -2.61 26.34
C GLN A 213 -19.19 -1.83 27.16
N GLN A 214 -17.90 -2.14 27.01
CA GLN A 214 -16.82 -1.35 27.62
C GLN A 214 -16.64 -0.06 26.82
N ILE A 215 -17.58 0.88 26.99
CA ILE A 215 -17.42 2.24 26.48
C ILE A 215 -16.33 2.91 27.29
N ASN A 216 -15.23 3.28 26.64
CA ASN A 216 -14.21 4.10 27.27
C ASN A 216 -14.78 5.50 27.47
N ASP A 217 -14.90 5.93 28.73
CA ASP A 217 -15.21 7.32 29.04
C ASP A 217 -14.11 8.22 28.47
N VAL A 218 -14.44 8.99 27.42
CA VAL A 218 -13.55 9.93 26.74
C VAL A 218 -13.54 11.33 27.37
N SER A 219 -14.10 11.50 28.57
CA SER A 219 -14.11 12.76 29.31
C SER A 219 -12.72 13.43 29.36
N ASN A 220 -11.70 12.63 29.70
CA ASN A 220 -10.28 13.02 29.78
C ASN A 220 -9.50 12.87 28.45
N GLY A 221 -10.19 12.66 27.33
CA GLY A 221 -9.57 12.56 26.00
C GLY A 221 -9.16 13.92 25.42
N ILE A 222 -8.22 13.89 24.48
CA ILE A 222 -7.79 15.08 23.73
C ILE A 222 -8.70 15.30 22.52
N ASN A 223 -8.88 16.56 22.10
CA ASN A 223 -9.62 16.89 20.89
C ASN A 223 -8.72 16.76 19.65
N VAL A 224 -9.11 15.92 18.71
CA VAL A 224 -8.37 15.69 17.45
C VAL A 224 -9.18 16.18 16.27
N VAL A 225 -8.52 16.87 15.33
CA VAL A 225 -9.13 17.28 14.06
C VAL A 225 -8.38 16.69 12.88
N LEU A 226 -9.11 16.05 11.96
CA LEU A 226 -8.58 15.44 10.74
C LEU A 226 -8.97 16.27 9.51
N ILE A 227 -8.00 16.65 8.68
CA ILE A 227 -8.23 17.44 7.47
C ILE A 227 -8.48 16.53 6.27
N GLN A 228 -9.49 16.85 5.45
CA GLN A 228 -9.81 16.18 4.19
C GLN A 228 -9.91 17.18 3.02
N PRO A 229 -8.81 17.37 2.26
CA PRO A 229 -8.72 18.42 1.25
C PRO A 229 -9.23 18.06 -0.16
N ILE A 230 -9.45 16.78 -0.48
CA ILE A 230 -9.89 16.32 -1.81
C ILE A 230 -9.02 16.93 -2.92
N ILE A 231 -7.73 16.60 -2.92
CA ILE A 231 -6.77 17.01 -3.95
C ILE A 231 -6.49 15.82 -4.87
N SER A 232 -6.54 16.04 -6.18
CA SER A 232 -6.32 14.99 -7.17
C SER A 232 -4.84 14.59 -7.28
N SER A 233 -4.57 13.35 -7.68
CA SER A 233 -3.21 12.84 -7.89
C SER A 233 -2.41 13.71 -8.86
N ASN A 234 -3.05 14.25 -9.89
CA ASN A 234 -2.38 15.11 -10.89
C ASN A 234 -1.92 16.44 -10.27
N LEU A 235 -2.76 17.07 -9.45
CA LEU A 235 -2.39 18.32 -8.78
C LEU A 235 -1.26 18.09 -7.77
N TYR A 236 -1.28 16.96 -7.05
CA TYR A 236 -0.17 16.59 -6.17
C TYR A 236 1.11 16.29 -6.93
N ALA A 237 1.06 15.42 -7.93
CA ALA A 237 2.22 15.02 -8.72
C ALA A 237 2.85 16.21 -9.44
N ASN A 238 2.05 17.17 -9.88
CA ASN A 238 2.53 18.38 -10.54
C ASN A 238 2.87 19.50 -9.57
N SER A 239 2.59 19.39 -8.27
CA SER A 239 2.80 20.50 -7.33
C SER A 239 4.25 20.99 -7.35
N TRP A 240 5.27 20.14 -7.17
CA TRP A 240 6.67 20.59 -7.24
C TRP A 240 7.08 21.28 -8.58
N ARG A 241 6.37 21.00 -9.67
CA ARG A 241 6.56 21.56 -11.02
C ARG A 241 5.70 22.78 -11.31
N ASN A 242 4.47 22.86 -10.82
CA ASN A 242 3.45 23.83 -11.23
C ASN A 242 3.09 24.81 -10.10
N PRO A 243 3.42 26.11 -10.21
CA PRO A 243 3.07 27.12 -9.21
C PRO A 243 1.57 27.26 -8.94
N GLU A 244 0.71 27.12 -9.96
CA GLU A 244 -0.75 27.16 -9.80
C GLU A 244 -1.22 25.95 -8.99
N SER A 245 -0.72 24.75 -9.30
CA SER A 245 -1.06 23.53 -8.56
C SER A 245 -0.60 23.61 -7.11
N ARG A 246 0.61 24.14 -6.82
CA ARG A 246 1.08 24.37 -5.44
C ARG A 246 0.19 25.34 -4.70
N SER A 247 -0.13 26.47 -5.35
CA SER A 247 -0.95 27.51 -4.75
C SER A 247 -2.33 26.98 -4.43
N PHE A 248 -2.93 26.21 -5.33
CA PHE A 248 -4.20 25.53 -5.09
C PHE A 248 -4.14 24.57 -3.89
N VAL A 249 -3.15 23.68 -3.85
CA VAL A 249 -2.96 22.71 -2.75
C VAL A 249 -2.82 23.46 -1.43
N ARG A 250 -1.90 24.43 -1.37
CA ARG A 250 -1.63 25.24 -0.18
C ARG A 250 -2.84 26.05 0.28
N ASN A 251 -3.55 26.71 -0.63
CA ASN A 251 -4.71 27.53 -0.27
C ASN A 251 -5.80 26.63 0.31
N THR A 252 -6.08 25.50 -0.33
CA THR A 252 -7.03 24.50 0.16
C THR A 252 -6.68 24.04 1.58
N LEU A 253 -5.41 23.71 1.82
CA LEU A 253 -4.95 23.27 3.13
C LEU A 253 -4.99 24.37 4.18
N ASN A 254 -4.55 25.58 3.84
CA ASN A 254 -4.61 26.73 4.76
C ASN A 254 -6.06 27.06 5.13
N GLU A 255 -6.97 27.08 4.15
CA GLU A 255 -8.39 27.34 4.36
C GLU A 255 -9.00 26.30 5.30
N LEU A 256 -8.78 25.01 5.02
CA LEU A 256 -9.30 23.92 5.86
C LEU A 256 -8.65 23.90 7.24
N THR A 257 -7.35 24.14 7.33
CA THR A 257 -6.63 24.21 8.61
C THR A 257 -7.13 25.37 9.45
N ASN A 258 -7.30 26.56 8.87
CA ASN A 258 -7.86 27.72 9.58
C ASN A 258 -9.31 27.49 10.02
N ALA A 259 -10.10 26.78 9.21
CA ALA A 259 -11.46 26.40 9.61
C ALA A 259 -11.44 25.39 10.77
N ALA A 260 -10.58 24.37 10.69
CA ALA A 260 -10.39 23.34 11.70
C ALA A 260 -9.86 23.89 13.04
N LEU A 261 -8.97 24.89 13.01
CA LEU A 261 -8.41 25.49 14.22
C LEU A 261 -9.46 26.21 15.08
N LYS A 262 -10.62 26.56 14.53
CA LYS A 262 -11.76 27.10 15.31
C LYS A 262 -12.31 26.10 16.32
N GLU A 263 -12.12 24.81 16.09
CA GLU A 263 -12.45 23.72 17.02
C GLU A 263 -11.49 23.65 18.21
N LYS A 264 -10.41 24.44 18.21
CA LYS A 264 -9.33 24.41 19.21
C LYS A 264 -8.81 22.99 19.45
N PRO A 265 -8.27 22.32 18.40
CA PRO A 265 -7.73 20.99 18.54
C PRO A 265 -6.52 20.96 19.48
N ASP A 266 -6.39 19.88 20.23
CA ASP A 266 -5.14 19.50 20.88
C ASP A 266 -4.15 18.91 19.87
N LEU A 267 -4.68 18.19 18.86
CA LEU A 267 -3.92 17.57 17.78
C LEU A 267 -4.64 17.75 16.43
N LEU A 268 -3.93 18.30 15.45
CA LEU A 268 -4.42 18.44 14.07
C LEU A 268 -3.62 17.53 13.13
N VAL A 269 -4.31 16.74 12.31
CA VAL A 269 -3.70 15.73 11.44
C VAL A 269 -3.98 16.04 9.97
N TRP A 270 -2.92 16.12 9.16
CA TRP A 270 -3.02 16.17 7.70
C TRP A 270 -2.96 14.76 7.08
N PRO A 271 -3.67 14.54 5.95
CA PRO A 271 -3.61 13.28 5.23
C PRO A 271 -2.29 13.15 4.45
N GLU A 272 -2.05 11.97 3.87
CA GLU A 272 -0.85 11.75 3.05
C GLU A 272 -0.82 12.70 1.86
N GLY A 273 0.38 13.22 1.56
CA GLY A 273 0.53 14.24 0.55
C GLY A 273 -0.08 15.58 0.97
N GLY A 274 -0.56 15.72 2.21
CA GLY A 274 -1.20 16.90 2.77
C GLY A 274 -0.38 18.18 2.67
N ASN A 275 0.88 18.14 2.25
CA ASN A 275 1.46 19.21 1.44
C ASN A 275 2.56 18.60 0.55
N GLY A 276 2.21 18.13 -0.66
CA GLY A 276 3.06 17.27 -1.51
C GLY A 276 4.43 17.81 -1.95
N PHE A 277 4.78 19.04 -1.55
CA PHE A 277 6.03 19.74 -1.84
C PHE A 277 6.68 20.38 -0.59
N PHE A 278 6.11 20.20 0.60
CA PHE A 278 6.61 20.87 1.80
C PHE A 278 7.85 20.18 2.35
N ASN A 279 8.98 20.87 2.28
CA ASN A 279 10.24 20.36 2.80
C ASN A 279 10.55 20.99 4.18
N MET A 280 10.61 20.16 5.22
CA MET A 280 10.84 20.59 6.61
C MET A 280 12.25 21.15 6.84
N ARG A 281 13.18 20.97 5.90
CA ARG A 281 14.53 21.54 5.96
C ARG A 281 14.55 23.00 5.52
N ILE A 282 13.53 23.48 4.80
CA ILE A 282 13.40 24.89 4.43
C ILE A 282 12.91 25.67 5.64
N LYS A 283 13.78 26.52 6.19
CA LYS A 283 13.49 27.34 7.38
C LYS A 283 12.16 28.09 7.29
N LYS A 284 11.93 28.83 6.20
CA LYS A 284 10.70 29.62 6.02
C LYS A 284 9.43 28.77 6.06
N LEU A 285 9.46 27.59 5.45
CA LEU A 285 8.32 26.68 5.43
C LEU A 285 8.10 26.07 6.81
N ARG A 286 9.15 25.52 7.41
CA ARG A 286 9.12 24.92 8.75
C ARG A 286 8.64 25.91 9.81
N ASP A 287 9.18 27.13 9.81
CA ASP A 287 8.83 28.16 10.78
C ASP A 287 7.34 28.54 10.67
N LYS A 288 6.73 28.46 9.47
CA LYS A 288 5.28 28.64 9.30
C LYS A 288 4.47 27.59 10.08
N LEU A 289 4.87 26.32 10.03
CA LEU A 289 4.20 25.24 10.79
C LEU A 289 4.47 25.35 12.29
N TYR A 290 5.68 25.74 12.68
CA TYR A 290 6.02 25.94 14.09
C TYR A 290 5.21 27.08 14.72
N ASN A 291 5.08 28.20 14.01
CA ASN A 291 4.24 29.31 14.45
C ASN A 291 2.76 28.89 14.47
N LEU A 292 2.28 28.20 13.43
CA LEU A 292 0.91 27.67 13.40
C LEU A 292 0.59 26.80 14.64
N ALA A 293 1.50 25.90 15.01
CA ALA A 293 1.35 25.06 16.20
C ALA A 293 1.33 25.89 17.49
N ARG A 294 2.28 26.84 17.63
CA ARG A 294 2.44 27.69 18.81
C ARG A 294 1.29 28.66 19.02
N ASP A 295 0.91 29.37 17.96
CA ASP A 295 -0.11 30.43 17.99
C ASP A 295 -1.50 29.87 18.31
N ASN A 296 -1.73 28.58 18.01
CA ASN A 296 -2.99 27.90 18.27
C ASN A 296 -2.93 26.88 19.42
N ASN A 297 -1.77 26.74 20.10
CA ASN A 297 -1.56 25.78 21.17
C ASN A 297 -1.98 24.33 20.80
N THR A 298 -1.65 23.90 19.57
CA THR A 298 -2.01 22.58 19.01
C THR A 298 -0.76 21.81 18.59
N ASP A 299 -0.75 20.50 18.82
CA ASP A 299 0.18 19.61 18.14
C ASP A 299 -0.25 19.44 16.68
N LEU A 300 0.72 19.26 15.78
CA LEU A 300 0.49 18.99 14.36
C LEU A 300 1.13 17.66 13.97
N LEU A 301 0.37 16.80 13.30
CA LEU A 301 0.88 15.66 12.54
C LEU A 301 0.72 15.92 11.06
N ILE A 302 1.85 16.22 10.42
CA ILE A 302 1.87 16.68 9.04
C ILE A 302 2.51 15.61 8.17
N SER A 303 1.73 15.04 7.24
CA SER A 303 2.29 14.14 6.23
C SER A 303 2.71 14.92 4.98
N SER A 304 3.95 14.70 4.54
CA SER A 304 4.53 15.36 3.39
C SER A 304 5.69 14.55 2.78
N ASN A 305 6.04 14.89 1.54
CA ASN A 305 7.25 14.40 0.91
C ASN A 305 8.43 15.23 1.39
N ASP A 306 9.51 14.58 1.80
CA ASP A 306 10.71 15.30 2.24
C ASP A 306 11.96 14.73 1.56
N LEU A 307 12.88 15.62 1.23
CA LEU A 307 14.16 15.28 0.64
C LEU A 307 15.23 15.37 1.73
N ASP A 308 16.12 14.38 1.80
CA ASP A 308 17.31 14.50 2.63
C ASP A 308 18.43 15.29 1.92
N THR A 309 19.59 15.38 2.57
CA THR A 309 20.75 16.12 2.05
C THR A 309 21.40 15.48 0.83
N GLU A 310 21.12 14.21 0.58
CA GLU A 310 21.59 13.44 -0.58
C GLU A 310 20.54 13.45 -1.71
N GLY A 311 19.45 14.20 -1.56
CA GLY A 311 18.35 14.24 -2.53
C GLY A 311 17.45 12.99 -2.50
N ARG A 312 17.62 12.09 -1.52
CA ARG A 312 16.74 10.93 -1.37
C ARG A 312 15.37 11.40 -0.90
N LYS A 313 14.33 10.94 -1.60
CA LYS A 313 12.94 11.33 -1.35
C LYS A 313 12.26 10.34 -0.41
N TYR A 314 11.62 10.84 0.63
CA TYR A 314 10.86 10.04 1.58
C TYR A 314 9.41 10.52 1.63
N ASN A 315 8.51 9.58 1.88
CA ASN A 315 7.14 9.88 2.28
C ASN A 315 7.10 9.85 3.81
N SER A 316 6.81 10.98 4.45
CA SER A 316 7.06 11.18 5.87
C SER A 316 5.86 11.73 6.61
N ILE A 317 5.80 11.45 7.92
CA ILE A 317 4.95 12.14 8.90
C ILE A 317 5.86 12.86 9.89
N PHE A 318 5.58 14.13 10.15
CA PHE A 318 6.29 14.96 11.11
C PHE A 318 5.40 15.25 12.32
N SER A 319 5.92 15.05 13.52
CA SER A 319 5.27 15.45 14.77
C SER A 319 5.81 16.79 15.26
N ILE A 320 4.96 17.80 15.29
CA ILE A 320 5.31 19.15 15.74
C ILE A 320 4.50 19.45 16.99
N SER A 321 5.19 19.74 18.09
CA SER A 321 4.56 20.10 19.35
C SER A 321 3.89 21.48 19.30
N LYS A 322 2.91 21.69 20.18
CA LYS A 322 2.29 22.99 20.47
C LYS A 322 3.25 24.09 20.94
N GLN A 323 4.51 23.79 21.25
CA GLN A 323 5.54 24.81 21.47
C GLN A 323 6.23 25.28 20.18
N GLY A 324 5.87 24.68 19.03
CA GLY A 324 6.49 24.95 17.74
C GLY A 324 7.87 24.32 17.62
N LYS A 325 8.00 23.05 18.04
CA LYS A 325 9.24 22.24 17.91
C LYS A 325 8.91 20.92 17.23
N LEU A 326 9.74 20.50 16.27
CA LEU A 326 9.71 19.14 15.73
C LEU A 326 10.15 18.18 16.83
N LEU A 327 9.27 17.25 17.20
CA LEU A 327 9.56 16.22 18.18
C LEU A 327 10.20 14.99 17.52
N ASP A 328 9.64 14.58 16.38
CA ASP A 328 10.09 13.36 15.70
C ASP A 328 9.56 13.29 14.26
N ARG A 329 10.09 12.34 13.48
CA ARG A 329 9.73 12.09 12.08
C ARG A 329 9.69 10.59 11.80
N TYR A 330 8.56 10.14 11.24
CA TYR A 330 8.42 8.81 10.68
C TYR A 330 8.57 8.81 9.16
N ASN A 331 9.30 7.84 8.61
CA ASN A 331 9.41 7.60 7.16
C ASN A 331 8.69 6.30 6.82
N LYS A 332 7.86 6.33 5.77
CA LYS A 332 7.15 5.15 5.25
C LYS A 332 8.14 4.02 4.99
N VAL A 333 7.95 2.88 5.65
CA VAL A 333 8.81 1.70 5.56
C VAL A 333 8.33 0.77 4.45
N MET A 334 7.01 0.55 4.36
CA MET A 334 6.43 -0.33 3.35
C MET A 334 5.94 0.47 2.15
N LEU A 335 6.80 0.56 1.14
CA LEU A 335 6.48 1.21 -0.13
C LEU A 335 5.56 0.34 -1.00
N ILE A 336 4.76 0.98 -1.85
CA ILE A 336 3.92 0.32 -2.85
C ILE A 336 4.82 -0.13 -4.03
N PRO A 337 4.97 -1.44 -4.27
CA PRO A 337 5.82 -1.95 -5.35
C PRO A 337 5.38 -1.42 -6.72
N GLY A 338 6.30 -0.78 -7.46
CA GLY A 338 6.05 -0.25 -8.81
C GLY A 338 5.36 1.12 -8.85
N ALA A 339 4.83 1.62 -7.73
CA ALA A 339 4.20 2.95 -7.66
C ALA A 339 5.04 3.97 -6.88
N GLU A 340 5.86 3.51 -5.94
CA GLU A 340 6.70 4.36 -5.08
C GLU A 340 8.21 4.17 -5.33
N ASP A 341 8.61 3.67 -6.50
CA ASP A 341 10.00 3.37 -6.85
C ASP A 341 10.95 4.60 -6.80
N SER A 342 10.39 5.82 -6.80
CA SER A 342 11.14 7.08 -6.62
C SER A 342 11.36 7.47 -5.16
N TYR A 343 10.76 6.75 -4.22
CA TYR A 343 10.91 6.97 -2.78
C TYR A 343 11.92 6.01 -2.18
N THR A 344 12.61 6.48 -1.16
CA THR A 344 13.45 5.68 -0.28
C THR A 344 12.62 5.18 0.90
N ALA A 345 12.71 3.88 1.18
CA ALA A 345 12.01 3.27 2.30
C ALA A 345 12.63 3.72 3.64
N GLY A 346 11.78 3.89 4.65
CA GLY A 346 12.19 4.02 6.04
C GLY A 346 12.83 2.72 6.55
N THR A 347 13.64 2.84 7.60
CA THR A 347 14.41 1.72 8.14
C THR A 347 13.67 0.93 9.21
N GLU A 348 12.73 1.55 9.93
CA GLU A 348 11.98 0.87 10.99
C GLU A 348 10.60 1.46 11.29
N PHE A 349 9.68 0.58 11.72
CA PHE A 349 8.43 0.96 12.35
C PHE A 349 8.68 1.40 13.79
N HIS A 350 8.51 2.68 14.10
CA HIS A 350 8.73 3.24 15.43
C HIS A 350 7.62 4.25 15.79
N PRO A 351 7.16 4.29 17.06
CA PRO A 351 6.29 5.35 17.53
C PRO A 351 7.02 6.69 17.56
N ILE A 352 6.30 7.77 17.24
CA ILE A 352 6.76 9.16 17.33
C ILE A 352 6.18 9.85 18.58
N SER A 353 6.90 10.83 19.12
CA SER A 353 6.44 11.57 20.30
C SER A 353 5.44 12.68 19.96
N SER A 354 4.45 12.89 20.82
CA SER A 354 3.58 14.08 20.87
C SER A 354 3.63 14.72 22.26
N SER A 355 3.01 15.88 22.44
CA SER A 355 2.85 16.54 23.74
C SER A 355 1.99 15.74 24.73
N PHE A 356 1.26 14.72 24.26
CA PHE A 356 0.29 13.96 25.05
C PHE A 356 0.69 12.49 25.26
N GLY A 357 1.57 11.97 24.42
CA GLY A 357 2.06 10.59 24.52
C GLY A 357 2.70 10.11 23.23
N LYS A 358 2.76 8.79 23.02
CA LYS A 358 3.37 8.19 21.83
C LYS A 358 2.33 7.86 20.76
N ILE A 359 2.63 8.23 19.52
CA ILE A 359 1.77 7.98 18.36
C ILE A 359 2.41 6.92 17.47
N GLY A 360 1.61 5.97 16.99
CA GLY A 360 2.00 4.98 15.98
C GLY A 360 1.56 5.43 14.59
N PRO A 361 2.40 6.14 13.83
CA PRO A 361 2.08 6.59 12.47
C PRO A 361 2.08 5.45 11.45
N SER A 362 1.17 5.52 10.49
CA SER A 362 1.13 4.62 9.33
C SER A 362 0.74 5.42 8.11
N ILE A 363 1.42 5.17 6.99
CA ILE A 363 1.19 5.91 5.76
C ILE A 363 0.54 4.98 4.74
N CYS A 364 -0.72 5.28 4.40
CA CYS A 364 -1.43 4.69 3.29
C CYS A 364 -1.41 3.16 3.32
N TYR A 365 -0.80 2.55 2.29
CA TYR A 365 -0.67 1.12 2.08
C TYR A 365 -0.28 0.30 3.32
N GLU A 366 0.57 0.84 4.21
CA GLU A 366 0.97 0.22 5.48
C GLU A 366 -0.21 -0.19 6.36
N SER A 367 -1.28 0.62 6.39
CA SER A 367 -2.44 0.40 7.26
C SER A 367 -3.27 -0.84 6.88
N ASN A 368 -3.14 -1.31 5.63
CA ASN A 368 -3.82 -2.53 5.16
C ASN A 368 -3.29 -3.80 5.85
N PHE A 369 -2.06 -3.76 6.35
CA PHE A 369 -1.42 -4.88 7.02
C PHE A 369 -1.56 -4.75 8.54
N PRO A 370 -1.86 -5.84 9.28
CA PRO A 370 -1.88 -5.76 10.74
C PRO A 370 -0.49 -5.45 11.35
N SER A 371 0.60 -5.78 10.65
CA SER A 371 1.95 -5.80 11.20
C SER A 371 2.50 -4.42 11.58
N PRO A 372 2.43 -3.38 10.72
CA PRO A 372 3.07 -2.09 10.98
C PRO A 372 2.57 -1.43 12.26
N LEU A 373 1.25 -1.24 12.38
CA LEU A 373 0.63 -0.60 13.53
C LEU A 373 0.74 -1.46 14.80
N ARG A 374 0.69 -2.79 14.66
CA ARG A 374 0.92 -3.68 15.80
C ARG A 374 2.34 -3.59 16.34
N LYS A 375 3.35 -3.58 15.47
CA LYS A 375 4.76 -3.38 15.88
C LYS A 375 4.92 -2.06 16.64
N GLN A 376 4.29 -0.98 16.18
CA GLN A 376 4.36 0.31 16.85
C GLN A 376 3.61 0.33 18.19
N ALA A 377 2.40 -0.24 18.26
CA ALA A 377 1.69 -0.42 19.53
C ALA A 377 2.50 -1.26 20.53
N SER A 378 3.17 -2.33 20.05
CA SER A 378 4.04 -3.16 20.89
C SER A 378 5.27 -2.40 21.42
N LYS A 379 5.78 -1.43 20.65
CA LYS A 379 6.85 -0.48 21.02
C LYS A 379 6.35 0.71 21.87
N GLY A 380 5.07 0.72 22.25
CA GLY A 380 4.50 1.70 23.18
C GLY A 380 3.75 2.86 22.54
N ALA A 381 3.31 2.75 21.28
CA ALA A 381 2.32 3.69 20.75
C ALA A 381 0.99 3.57 21.51
N GLU A 382 0.39 4.72 21.83
CA GLU A 382 -0.81 4.87 22.67
C GLU A 382 -2.00 5.43 21.88
N LEU A 383 -1.73 6.09 20.75
CA LEU A 383 -2.68 6.50 19.71
C LEU A 383 -2.14 6.03 18.35
N LEU A 384 -2.99 5.57 17.44
CA LEU A 384 -2.58 5.17 16.09
C LEU A 384 -3.10 6.18 15.08
N VAL A 385 -2.24 6.59 14.14
CA VAL A 385 -2.58 7.59 13.12
C VAL A 385 -2.31 6.99 11.74
N VAL A 386 -3.31 7.02 10.87
CA VAL A 386 -3.17 6.67 9.45
C VAL A 386 -3.31 7.95 8.64
N SER A 387 -2.29 8.31 7.88
CA SER A 387 -2.37 9.37 6.87
C SER A 387 -2.37 8.72 5.48
N THR A 388 -3.37 9.01 4.65
CA THR A 388 -3.48 8.36 3.32
C THR A 388 -3.98 9.27 2.21
N SER A 389 -3.62 8.92 0.97
CA SER A 389 -4.17 9.49 -0.25
C SER A 389 -4.67 8.41 -1.20
N ASP A 390 -5.98 8.18 -1.17
CA ASP A 390 -6.68 7.27 -2.10
C ASP A 390 -7.04 7.93 -3.45
N ALA A 391 -6.45 9.09 -3.76
CA ALA A 391 -6.78 9.85 -4.95
C ALA A 391 -6.66 9.05 -6.26
N PRO A 392 -5.66 8.15 -6.43
CA PRO A 392 -5.58 7.30 -7.62
C PRO A 392 -6.77 6.36 -7.79
N PHE A 393 -7.37 5.89 -6.69
CA PHE A 393 -8.44 4.89 -6.71
C PHE A 393 -9.82 5.50 -6.95
N LYS A 394 -9.98 6.83 -6.82
CA LYS A 394 -11.25 7.54 -7.03
C LYS A 394 -12.38 6.97 -6.15
N LYS A 395 -13.62 6.99 -6.65
CA LYS A 395 -14.83 6.50 -5.96
C LYS A 395 -15.03 5.00 -6.16
N THR A 396 -14.17 4.17 -5.57
CA THR A 396 -14.24 2.71 -5.72
C THR A 396 -14.28 1.99 -4.37
N SER A 397 -14.60 0.69 -4.43
CA SER A 397 -14.62 -0.20 -3.26
C SER A 397 -13.28 -0.24 -2.54
N LEU A 398 -12.16 -0.10 -3.26
CA LEU A 398 -10.82 -0.13 -2.69
C LEU A 398 -10.59 1.02 -1.70
N THR A 399 -11.02 2.24 -2.04
CA THR A 399 -10.94 3.42 -1.16
C THR A 399 -11.72 3.19 0.13
N ILE A 400 -12.95 2.69 0.03
CA ILE A 400 -13.81 2.42 1.20
C ILE A 400 -13.20 1.31 2.07
N ASN A 401 -12.74 0.22 1.43
CA ASN A 401 -12.12 -0.89 2.14
C ASN A 401 -10.82 -0.47 2.85
N HIS A 402 -10.05 0.43 2.25
CA HIS A 402 -8.83 0.97 2.86
C HIS A 402 -9.14 1.76 4.15
N THR A 403 -10.14 2.66 4.11
CA THR A 403 -10.61 3.37 5.32
C THR A 403 -11.04 2.41 6.42
N ARG A 404 -11.78 1.36 6.05
CA ARG A 404 -12.31 0.35 6.98
C ARG A 404 -11.25 -0.50 7.66
N THR A 405 -10.03 -0.54 7.15
CA THR A 405 -8.93 -1.20 7.85
C THR A 405 -8.70 -0.59 9.23
N ALA A 406 -8.96 0.72 9.41
CA ALA A 406 -8.85 1.41 10.69
C ALA A 406 -9.68 0.74 11.80
N ILE A 407 -10.85 0.17 11.46
CA ILE A 407 -11.71 -0.56 12.41
C ILE A 407 -10.98 -1.76 13.00
N PHE A 408 -10.38 -2.59 12.16
CA PHE A 408 -9.58 -3.72 12.62
C PHE A 408 -8.32 -3.27 13.34
N ARG A 409 -7.59 -2.26 12.83
CA ARG A 409 -6.37 -1.76 13.47
C ARG A 409 -6.64 -1.24 14.90
N ALA A 410 -7.81 -0.67 15.15
CA ALA A 410 -8.23 -0.19 16.47
C ALA A 410 -8.46 -1.36 17.45
N ILE A 411 -9.29 -2.33 17.05
CA ILE A 411 -9.61 -3.52 17.85
C ILE A 411 -8.36 -4.35 18.11
N GLU A 412 -7.58 -4.63 17.06
CA GLU A 412 -6.36 -5.41 17.12
C GLU A 412 -5.37 -4.90 18.15
N ASN A 413 -5.33 -3.58 18.37
CA ASN A 413 -4.34 -2.96 19.24
C ASN A 413 -4.89 -2.44 20.56
N ASN A 414 -6.22 -2.50 20.76
CA ASN A 414 -6.89 -1.78 21.85
C ASN A 414 -6.48 -0.30 21.87
N ARG A 415 -6.59 0.38 20.71
CA ARG A 415 -6.17 1.77 20.53
C ARG A 415 -7.22 2.55 19.78
N TRP A 416 -7.30 3.85 20.10
CA TRP A 416 -7.93 4.79 19.17
C TRP A 416 -7.12 4.84 17.87
N VAL A 417 -7.82 4.86 16.74
CA VAL A 417 -7.23 5.07 15.42
C VAL A 417 -7.85 6.30 14.81
N VAL A 418 -7.02 7.24 14.39
CA VAL A 418 -7.47 8.36 13.55
C VAL A 418 -6.93 8.16 12.14
N HIS A 419 -7.81 8.17 11.15
CA HIS A 419 -7.50 7.92 9.76
C HIS A 419 -7.79 9.20 8.97
N ALA A 420 -6.76 9.99 8.68
CA ALA A 420 -6.84 11.20 7.88
C ALA A 420 -6.61 10.85 6.41
N SER A 421 -7.64 10.99 5.60
CA SER A 421 -7.62 10.65 4.18
C SER A 421 -7.75 11.90 3.31
N ASN A 422 -7.02 11.92 2.19
CA ASN A 422 -7.12 12.99 1.22
C ASN A 422 -8.44 12.96 0.42
N THR A 423 -8.88 11.79 -0.07
CA THR A 423 -10.08 11.64 -0.94
C THR A 423 -11.08 10.57 -0.49
N GLY A 424 -10.61 9.52 0.20
CA GLY A 424 -11.45 8.60 0.96
C GLY A 424 -12.02 9.25 2.22
N PRO A 425 -13.00 8.65 2.90
CA PRO A 425 -13.50 9.17 4.17
C PRO A 425 -12.38 9.21 5.24
N SER A 426 -12.26 10.33 5.93
CA SER A 426 -11.49 10.41 7.17
C SER A 426 -12.36 9.93 8.33
N VAL A 427 -11.80 9.13 9.24
CA VAL A 427 -12.56 8.52 10.36
C VAL A 427 -11.80 8.56 11.69
N ILE A 428 -12.55 8.70 12.78
CA ILE A 428 -12.06 8.48 14.16
C ILE A 428 -12.70 7.19 14.69
N VAL A 429 -11.88 6.20 15.01
CA VAL A 429 -12.31 4.87 15.43
C VAL A 429 -11.88 4.60 16.87
N SER A 430 -12.85 4.21 17.68
CA SER A 430 -12.63 3.77 19.06
C SER A 430 -11.94 2.40 19.14
N PRO A 431 -11.35 2.01 20.29
CA PRO A 431 -10.73 0.70 20.49
C PRO A 431 -11.65 -0.51 20.27
N THR A 432 -12.98 -0.32 20.36
CA THR A 432 -13.97 -1.37 20.08
C THR A 432 -14.38 -1.40 18.60
N GLY A 433 -13.78 -0.57 17.75
CA GLY A 433 -14.05 -0.52 16.31
C GLY A 433 -15.26 0.33 15.93
N ILE A 434 -15.86 1.06 16.87
CA ILE A 434 -16.95 2.01 16.57
C ILE A 434 -16.36 3.27 15.94
N VAL A 435 -16.87 3.64 14.76
CA VAL A 435 -16.58 4.92 14.10
C VAL A 435 -17.36 6.03 14.79
N THR A 436 -16.65 6.95 15.43
CA THR A 436 -17.23 8.05 16.25
C THR A 436 -17.40 9.35 15.49
N ALA A 437 -16.61 9.54 14.42
CA ALA A 437 -16.73 10.65 13.50
C ALA A 437 -16.25 10.19 12.11
N GLU A 438 -16.92 10.66 11.06
CA GLU A 438 -16.61 10.34 9.66
C GLU A 438 -16.96 11.52 8.75
N THR A 439 -16.06 11.86 7.83
CA THR A 439 -16.36 12.84 6.76
C THR A 439 -17.20 12.20 5.67
N GLN A 440 -17.98 12.99 4.93
CA GLN A 440 -18.60 12.48 3.71
C GLN A 440 -17.54 12.05 2.67
N PHE A 441 -17.83 10.94 1.98
CA PHE A 441 -16.94 10.41 0.96
C PHE A 441 -16.77 11.40 -0.19
N TYR A 442 -15.52 11.76 -0.50
CA TYR A 442 -15.17 12.63 -1.63
C TYR A 442 -15.68 14.08 -1.50
N GLN A 443 -15.89 14.57 -0.27
CA GLN A 443 -16.24 15.96 0.02
C GLN A 443 -15.13 16.64 0.82
N ARG A 444 -14.83 17.91 0.51
CA ARG A 444 -13.86 18.70 1.30
C ARG A 444 -14.42 19.01 2.67
N GLY A 445 -13.57 18.92 3.68
CA GLY A 445 -13.94 19.28 5.04
C GLY A 445 -12.91 18.84 6.06
N TYR A 446 -13.36 18.78 7.29
CA TYR A 446 -12.64 18.21 8.41
C TYR A 446 -13.64 17.51 9.34
N ILE A 447 -13.14 16.66 10.22
CA ILE A 447 -13.91 16.12 11.35
C ILE A 447 -13.16 16.36 12.65
N SER A 448 -13.89 16.61 13.72
CA SER A 448 -13.39 16.73 15.09
C SER A 448 -13.92 15.59 15.95
N GLY A 449 -13.16 15.19 16.97
CA GLY A 449 -13.60 14.18 17.93
C GLY A 449 -12.58 13.95 19.04
N LYS A 450 -13.06 13.44 20.18
CA LYS A 450 -12.20 13.11 21.32
C LYS A 450 -11.58 11.73 21.18
N VAL A 451 -10.29 11.62 21.50
CA VAL A 451 -9.57 10.34 21.56
C VAL A 451 -8.74 10.23 22.83
N GLN A 452 -8.35 9.00 23.18
CA GLN A 452 -7.48 8.75 24.33
C GLN A 452 -6.19 8.05 23.94
N TYR A 453 -5.15 8.33 24.71
CA TYR A 453 -3.89 7.62 24.68
C TYR A 453 -4.01 6.43 25.64
N ILE A 454 -3.99 5.21 25.09
CA ILE A 454 -4.21 3.97 25.84
C ILE A 454 -2.89 3.21 25.92
N LYS A 455 -2.50 2.74 27.11
CA LYS A 455 -1.22 2.04 27.32
C LYS A 455 -1.39 0.52 27.25
N GLU A 456 -2.55 0.02 27.65
CA GLU A 456 -2.90 -1.39 27.81
C GLU A 456 -2.82 -2.12 26.48
N LYS A 457 -1.93 -3.11 26.36
CA LYS A 457 -1.77 -3.88 25.12
C LYS A 457 -2.86 -4.95 25.01
N SER A 458 -3.39 -5.16 23.81
CA SER A 458 -4.21 -6.34 23.54
C SER A 458 -3.34 -7.61 23.55
N PHE A 459 -4.00 -8.78 23.57
CA PHE A 459 -3.31 -10.06 23.38
C PHE A 459 -2.58 -10.09 22.02
N PHE A 460 -3.24 -9.62 20.96
CA PHE A 460 -2.65 -9.59 19.62
C PHE A 460 -1.45 -8.64 19.52
N THR A 461 -1.46 -7.48 20.18
CA THR A 461 -0.30 -6.58 20.24
C THR A 461 0.88 -7.24 20.94
N THR A 462 0.61 -8.03 21.97
CA THR A 462 1.63 -8.65 22.83
C THR A 462 2.27 -9.88 22.17
N PHE A 463 1.46 -10.81 21.66
CA PHE A 463 1.93 -12.07 21.08
C PHE A 463 2.04 -12.05 19.56
N GLY A 464 1.51 -11.02 18.91
CA GLY A 464 1.60 -10.83 17.48
C GLY A 464 1.00 -11.98 16.68
N TYR A 465 1.77 -12.46 15.71
CA TYR A 465 1.30 -13.44 14.75
C TYR A 465 1.52 -14.88 15.18
N LEU A 466 1.73 -15.18 16.47
CA LEU A 466 2.05 -16.55 16.91
C LEU A 466 1.10 -17.59 16.29
N ILE A 467 -0.22 -17.39 16.44
CA ILE A 467 -1.22 -18.30 15.88
C ILE A 467 -1.27 -18.24 14.34
N PRO A 468 -1.44 -17.08 13.67
CA PRO A 468 -1.41 -17.03 12.21
C PRO A 468 -0.14 -17.61 11.58
N MET A 469 1.03 -17.46 12.21
CA MET A 469 2.30 -18.03 11.73
C MET A 469 2.31 -19.55 11.86
N LEU A 470 1.78 -20.12 12.95
CA LEU A 470 1.60 -21.57 13.06
C LEU A 470 0.66 -22.10 11.97
N LEU A 471 -0.44 -21.40 11.67
CA LEU A 471 -1.36 -21.79 10.59
C LEU A 471 -0.67 -21.71 9.21
N SER A 472 0.13 -20.67 8.95
CA SER A 472 0.95 -20.59 7.74
C SER A 472 1.98 -21.73 7.67
N ALA A 473 2.63 -22.10 8.78
CA ALA A 473 3.56 -23.22 8.83
C ALA A 473 2.89 -24.56 8.51
N ILE A 474 1.66 -24.78 9.03
CA ILE A 474 0.84 -25.95 8.67
C ILE A 474 0.57 -25.97 7.17
N VAL A 475 0.18 -24.84 6.57
CA VAL A 475 -0.03 -24.75 5.10
C VAL A 475 1.24 -25.10 4.34
N LEU A 476 2.39 -24.53 4.71
CA LEU A 476 3.67 -24.83 4.07
C LEU A 476 4.04 -26.32 4.19
N LEU A 477 3.82 -26.92 5.37
CA LEU A 477 4.04 -28.36 5.57
C LEU A 477 3.12 -29.20 4.68
N LEU A 478 1.84 -28.86 4.57
CA LEU A 478 0.89 -29.56 3.70
C LEU A 478 1.29 -29.45 2.22
N ILE A 479 1.83 -28.30 1.79
CA ILE A 479 2.39 -28.10 0.45
C ILE A 479 3.62 -29.00 0.26
N LEU A 480 4.56 -29.01 1.22
CA LEU A 480 5.76 -29.86 1.15
C LEU A 480 5.40 -31.34 1.05
N ILE A 481 4.46 -31.83 1.86
CA ILE A 481 3.94 -33.21 1.80
C ILE A 481 3.29 -33.48 0.44
N ALA A 482 2.54 -32.53 -0.10
CA ALA A 482 1.96 -32.65 -1.44
C ALA A 482 3.05 -32.79 -2.52
N VAL A 483 4.07 -31.94 -2.49
CA VAL A 483 5.17 -31.96 -3.46
C VAL A 483 6.02 -33.22 -3.33
N SER A 484 6.35 -33.65 -2.10
CA SER A 484 7.12 -34.88 -1.88
C SER A 484 6.39 -36.12 -2.39
N SER A 485 5.06 -36.18 -2.20
CA SER A 485 4.24 -37.27 -2.72
C SER A 485 4.29 -37.34 -4.25
N LEU A 486 4.25 -36.19 -4.94
CA LEU A 486 4.37 -36.11 -6.40
C LEU A 486 5.77 -36.51 -6.90
N ILE A 487 6.83 -36.11 -6.20
CA ILE A 487 8.21 -36.49 -6.54
C ILE A 487 8.41 -38.00 -6.39
N LYS A 488 7.87 -38.60 -5.32
CA LYS A 488 7.95 -40.04 -5.08
C LYS A 488 7.22 -40.82 -6.18
N ILE A 489 5.99 -40.41 -6.51
CA ILE A 489 5.22 -40.98 -7.62
C ILE A 489 6.00 -40.86 -8.93
N ARG A 490 6.60 -39.69 -9.23
CA ARG A 490 7.40 -39.50 -10.44
C ARG A 490 8.65 -40.41 -10.46
N LYS A 491 9.33 -40.61 -9.32
CA LYS A 491 10.51 -41.50 -9.23
C LYS A 491 10.12 -42.97 -9.40
N GLU A 492 9.07 -43.44 -8.73
CA GLU A 492 8.55 -44.80 -8.88
C GLU A 492 8.05 -45.05 -10.31
N PHE A 493 7.39 -44.07 -10.91
CA PHE A 493 6.95 -44.12 -12.30
C PHE A 493 8.12 -44.11 -13.29
N LYS A 494 9.19 -43.33 -13.04
CA LYS A 494 10.41 -43.37 -13.86
C LYS A 494 11.09 -44.73 -13.77
N LYS A 495 11.12 -45.35 -12.58
CA LYS A 495 11.58 -46.74 -12.39
C LYS A 495 10.70 -47.75 -13.14
N MET A 496 9.38 -47.54 -13.16
CA MET A 496 8.41 -48.38 -13.88
C MET A 496 8.55 -48.25 -15.40
N ILE A 497 8.72 -47.02 -15.93
CA ILE A 497 8.99 -46.77 -17.35
C ILE A 497 10.33 -47.39 -17.78
N MET A 498 11.38 -47.26 -16.97
CA MET A 498 12.66 -47.91 -17.27
C MET A 498 12.56 -49.44 -17.32
N LYS A 499 11.56 -50.03 -16.65
CA LYS A 499 11.26 -51.47 -16.71
C LYS A 499 10.43 -51.88 -17.94
N PHE A 500 9.75 -50.95 -18.60
CA PHE A 500 8.92 -51.21 -19.77
C PHE A 500 9.61 -50.67 -21.03
N ASN A 501 10.26 -51.57 -21.78
CA ASN A 501 10.78 -51.24 -23.11
C ASN A 501 9.62 -50.77 -23.99
N GLY A 502 9.82 -49.60 -24.60
CA GLY A 502 8.75 -48.76 -25.11
C GLY A 502 7.88 -49.39 -26.19
N LYS A 503 6.57 -49.20 -26.04
CA LYS A 503 5.57 -48.82 -27.07
C LYS A 503 4.18 -49.04 -26.48
N GLU A 504 3.73 -48.09 -25.66
CA GLU A 504 2.32 -47.71 -25.45
C GLU A 504 2.21 -46.83 -24.20
N ILE A 505 2.64 -45.57 -24.31
CA ILE A 505 2.30 -44.56 -23.31
C ILE A 505 1.06 -43.82 -23.84
N SER A 506 -0.11 -44.12 -23.27
CA SER A 506 -1.39 -43.62 -23.79
C SER A 506 -1.49 -42.08 -23.77
N LYS A 507 -1.99 -41.50 -24.86
CA LYS A 507 -2.28 -40.05 -25.05
C LYS A 507 -3.15 -39.44 -23.93
N ARG A 508 -3.95 -40.25 -23.21
CA ARG A 508 -4.76 -39.82 -22.04
C ARG A 508 -3.92 -39.45 -20.81
N PHE A 509 -2.67 -39.91 -20.74
CA PHE A 509 -1.82 -39.73 -19.55
C PHE A 509 -1.04 -38.41 -19.59
N ILE A 510 -0.54 -38.02 -20.77
CA ILE A 510 0.13 -36.73 -21.01
C ILE A 510 -0.81 -35.56 -20.69
N THR A 511 -2.08 -35.66 -21.09
CA THR A 511 -3.09 -34.62 -20.83
C THR A 511 -3.48 -34.45 -19.36
N ARG A 512 -3.28 -35.48 -18.51
CA ARG A 512 -3.74 -35.45 -17.10
C ARG A 512 -2.66 -35.00 -16.10
N TYR A 513 -1.39 -35.22 -16.40
CA TYR A 513 -0.30 -34.99 -15.43
C TYR A 513 0.72 -33.93 -15.87
N VAL A 514 0.86 -33.63 -17.16
CA VAL A 514 1.70 -32.52 -17.64
C VAL A 514 1.22 -31.15 -17.17
N PRO A 515 -0.10 -30.85 -17.05
CA PRO A 515 -0.54 -29.57 -16.51
C PRO A 515 -0.11 -29.36 -15.05
N LEU A 516 0.01 -30.43 -14.25
CA LEU A 516 0.48 -30.31 -12.86
C LEU A 516 1.94 -29.88 -12.81
N THR A 517 2.84 -30.57 -13.51
CA THR A 517 4.26 -30.22 -13.48
C THR A 517 4.56 -28.91 -14.19
N PHE A 518 3.77 -28.58 -15.22
CA PHE A 518 3.92 -27.34 -15.98
C PHE A 518 3.38 -26.13 -15.21
N LEU A 519 2.18 -26.17 -14.61
CA LEU A 519 1.69 -25.06 -13.78
C LEU A 519 2.49 -24.89 -12.49
N HIS A 520 2.91 -25.98 -11.83
CA HIS A 520 3.75 -25.86 -10.62
C HIS A 520 5.16 -25.38 -10.97
N GLY A 521 5.72 -25.80 -12.12
CA GLY A 521 7.01 -25.33 -12.62
C GLY A 521 6.95 -23.88 -13.07
N VAL A 522 5.93 -23.47 -13.82
CA VAL A 522 5.68 -22.08 -14.22
C VAL A 522 5.39 -21.21 -13.00
N PHE A 523 4.70 -21.71 -11.97
CA PHE A 523 4.49 -20.96 -10.73
C PHE A 523 5.74 -20.87 -9.86
N LEU A 524 6.55 -21.93 -9.69
CA LEU A 524 7.85 -21.79 -9.01
C LEU A 524 8.76 -20.88 -9.82
N SER A 525 8.76 -20.97 -11.14
CA SER A 525 9.51 -20.07 -12.01
C SER A 525 8.97 -18.65 -11.99
N ILE A 526 7.67 -18.40 -11.84
CA ILE A 526 7.06 -17.06 -11.72
C ILE A 526 7.19 -16.53 -10.30
N LEU A 527 7.16 -17.34 -9.25
CA LEU A 527 7.49 -16.95 -7.88
C LEU A 527 8.97 -16.66 -7.78
N ILE A 528 9.83 -17.49 -8.36
CA ILE A 528 11.27 -17.25 -8.44
C ILE A 528 11.54 -16.09 -9.37
N LEU A 529 10.86 -15.90 -10.50
CA LEU A 529 11.02 -14.74 -11.39
C LEU A 529 10.40 -13.48 -10.79
N SER A 530 9.32 -13.54 -10.01
CA SER A 530 8.75 -12.38 -9.32
C SER A 530 9.57 -12.04 -8.08
N SER A 531 10.05 -13.03 -7.34
CA SER A 531 11.03 -12.85 -6.26
C SER A 531 12.35 -12.37 -6.82
N ILE A 532 12.82 -12.88 -7.96
CA ILE A 532 14.02 -12.40 -8.66
C ILE A 532 13.75 -11.04 -9.29
N VAL A 533 12.58 -10.70 -9.82
CA VAL A 533 12.29 -9.35 -10.33
C VAL A 533 12.15 -8.35 -9.18
N ILE A 534 11.62 -8.77 -8.03
CA ILE A 534 11.54 -7.95 -6.82
C ILE A 534 12.95 -7.81 -6.20
N VAL A 535 13.74 -8.88 -6.12
CA VAL A 535 15.11 -8.90 -5.56
C VAL A 535 16.16 -8.33 -6.52
N SER A 536 16.02 -8.53 -7.83
CA SER A 536 16.89 -7.94 -8.88
C SER A 536 16.53 -6.50 -9.18
N ARG A 537 15.40 -6.00 -8.69
CA ARG A 537 15.12 -4.55 -8.60
C ARG A 537 15.50 -3.97 -7.24
N MET A 538 15.82 -4.81 -6.26
CA MET A 538 16.52 -4.44 -5.02
C MET A 538 18.06 -4.45 -5.18
N VAL A 539 18.58 -4.88 -6.34
CA VAL A 539 20.00 -4.79 -6.72
C VAL A 539 20.12 -3.91 -7.98
N PRO A 540 21.05 -2.94 -8.05
CA PRO A 540 21.16 -2.06 -9.21
C PRO A 540 21.68 -2.81 -10.45
N ASP A 541 21.23 -2.32 -11.60
CA ASP A 541 21.71 -2.55 -12.98
C ASP A 541 21.31 -3.85 -13.72
N SER A 542 20.51 -3.68 -14.79
CA SER A 542 20.98 -3.90 -16.17
C SER A 542 19.89 -3.62 -17.21
N LYS A 543 20.36 -3.05 -18.33
CA LYS A 543 19.62 -2.56 -19.49
C LYS A 543 19.14 -3.68 -20.42
N THR A 544 18.04 -3.43 -21.12
CA THR A 544 17.94 -3.71 -22.56
C THR A 544 16.91 -2.79 -23.21
N SER A 545 17.36 -1.94 -24.12
CA SER A 545 16.56 -1.18 -25.08
C SER A 545 16.59 -1.87 -26.44
N THR A 546 15.46 -1.90 -27.14
CA THR A 546 15.35 -2.44 -28.50
C THR A 546 15.61 -1.38 -29.57
N VAL A 547 16.18 -1.84 -30.68
CA VAL A 547 16.78 -1.12 -31.83
C VAL A 547 15.80 -0.28 -32.67
N ALA A 548 14.53 -0.15 -32.27
CA ALA A 548 13.51 0.62 -33.02
C ALA A 548 13.49 2.12 -32.68
N ASP A 549 14.15 2.55 -31.60
CA ASP A 549 14.10 3.93 -31.10
C ASP A 549 15.18 4.85 -31.70
N VAL A 550 16.06 4.32 -32.57
CA VAL A 550 17.29 5.01 -33.02
C VAL A 550 17.04 6.06 -34.12
N VAL A 551 15.83 6.18 -34.68
CA VAL A 551 15.59 7.04 -35.86
C VAL A 551 14.70 8.26 -35.60
N ASN A 552 14.02 8.37 -34.44
CA ASN A 552 13.10 9.50 -34.17
C ASN A 552 13.66 10.59 -33.23
N ASP A 553 14.90 10.49 -32.76
CA ASP A 553 15.31 11.07 -31.46
C ASP A 553 16.26 12.28 -31.56
N PHE A 554 16.05 13.22 -32.48
CA PHE A 554 16.94 14.39 -32.57
C PHE A 554 16.51 15.63 -31.78
N PHE A 555 15.21 15.85 -31.51
CA PHE A 555 14.72 16.82 -30.51
C PHE A 555 13.25 16.51 -30.18
N GLU A 556 12.97 15.65 -29.20
CA GLU A 556 11.60 15.46 -28.70
C GLU A 556 11.39 16.11 -27.32
N PRO A 557 10.51 17.13 -27.20
CA PRO A 557 9.98 17.57 -25.91
C PRO A 557 9.28 16.41 -25.22
N LEU A 558 9.35 16.32 -23.90
CA LEU A 558 8.59 15.34 -23.12
C LEU A 558 7.07 15.59 -23.24
N ASP A 559 6.42 14.90 -24.20
CA ASP A 559 4.97 14.61 -24.33
C ASP A 559 3.95 15.78 -24.21
N LYS A 560 3.25 16.07 -25.33
CA LYS A 560 2.23 17.13 -25.52
C LYS A 560 0.85 16.84 -24.88
N ARG A 561 0.77 16.24 -23.68
CA ARG A 561 -0.54 16.01 -23.00
C ARG A 561 -0.54 16.29 -21.50
N ALA A 562 -0.24 17.54 -21.14
CA ALA A 562 -0.87 18.33 -20.08
C ALA A 562 -0.44 19.79 -20.33
N PRO A 563 -1.26 20.82 -20.06
CA PRO A 563 -0.92 22.19 -20.50
C PRO A 563 0.43 22.64 -19.92
N ASP A 564 1.33 23.00 -20.83
CA ASP A 564 2.75 23.38 -20.68
C ASP A 564 3.03 24.60 -19.78
N LYS A 565 2.05 25.08 -19.00
CA LYS A 565 2.20 26.21 -18.08
C LYS A 565 3.35 26.06 -17.08
N VAL A 566 3.77 24.83 -16.79
CA VAL A 566 4.89 24.55 -15.89
C VAL A 566 6.21 25.02 -16.47
N ALA A 567 6.50 24.60 -17.71
CA ALA A 567 7.72 25.01 -18.38
C ALA A 567 7.70 26.53 -18.50
N ASP A 568 6.60 27.10 -19.00
CA ASP A 568 6.40 28.54 -19.16
C ASP A 568 6.68 29.36 -17.90
N ASN A 569 6.39 28.82 -16.70
CA ASN A 569 6.62 29.50 -15.43
C ASN A 569 8.08 29.50 -14.96
N PHE A 570 8.92 28.63 -15.54
CA PHE A 570 10.35 28.53 -15.25
C PHE A 570 11.22 28.82 -16.48
N LEU A 571 10.60 29.10 -17.62
CA LEU A 571 11.31 29.62 -18.77
C LEU A 571 11.82 31.02 -18.43
N GLN A 572 13.04 31.30 -18.85
CA GLN A 572 13.66 32.59 -18.63
C GLN A 572 12.87 33.71 -19.33
N ALA A 573 12.57 34.77 -18.60
CA ALA A 573 11.86 35.93 -19.13
C ALA A 573 12.75 36.79 -20.05
N SER A 574 14.07 36.72 -19.89
CA SER A 574 15.04 37.49 -20.66
C SER A 574 16.29 36.67 -21.00
N SER A 575 16.97 37.03 -22.08
CA SER A 575 18.12 36.27 -22.62
C SER A 575 19.30 36.10 -21.64
N ASN A 576 19.44 36.99 -20.65
CA ASN A 576 20.49 36.96 -19.63
C ASN A 576 20.03 36.40 -18.26
N THR A 577 18.84 35.80 -18.18
CA THR A 577 18.23 35.33 -16.92
C THR A 577 18.22 33.81 -16.75
N CYS A 578 18.98 33.07 -17.58
CA CYS A 578 19.13 31.61 -17.49
C CYS A 578 19.51 31.15 -16.08
N GLY A 579 20.44 31.85 -15.42
CA GLY A 579 20.92 31.55 -14.06
C GLY A 579 19.81 31.65 -12.98
N PRO A 580 19.16 32.80 -12.82
CA PRO A 580 17.98 32.93 -11.95
C PRO A 580 16.88 31.91 -12.26
N ALA A 581 16.60 31.63 -13.54
CA ALA A 581 15.57 30.68 -13.96
C ALA A 581 15.88 29.23 -13.54
N VAL A 582 17.10 28.74 -13.77
CA VAL A 582 17.51 27.40 -13.30
C VAL A 582 17.55 27.30 -11.78
N LEU A 583 17.91 28.38 -11.10
CA LEU A 583 17.95 28.42 -9.64
C LEU A 583 16.54 28.44 -9.05
N ALA A 584 15.60 29.17 -9.65
CA ALA A 584 14.17 29.15 -9.31
C ALA A 584 13.56 27.75 -9.53
N TYR A 585 13.87 27.11 -10.66
CA TYR A 585 13.48 25.72 -10.93
C TYR A 585 14.02 24.76 -9.85
N LEU A 586 15.30 24.89 -9.50
CA LEU A 586 15.95 24.05 -8.50
C LEU A 586 15.39 24.27 -7.09
N PHE A 587 15.14 25.52 -6.71
CA PHE A 587 14.46 25.85 -5.46
C PHE A 587 13.06 25.25 -5.43
N SER A 588 12.30 25.36 -6.52
CA SER A 588 10.98 24.73 -6.65
C SER A 588 11.05 23.21 -6.52
N PHE A 589 12.08 22.57 -7.08
CA PHE A 589 12.33 21.14 -6.90
C PHE A 589 12.47 20.75 -5.42
N TYR A 590 13.17 21.57 -4.63
CA TYR A 590 13.31 21.38 -3.19
C TYR A 590 12.11 21.88 -2.36
N GLY A 591 11.07 22.43 -3.00
CA GLY A 591 9.88 22.97 -2.35
C GLY A 591 9.98 24.44 -1.93
N HIS A 592 11.08 25.14 -2.24
CA HIS A 592 11.28 26.55 -1.95
C HIS A 592 10.71 27.43 -3.07
N GLU A 593 9.59 28.11 -2.82
CA GLU A 593 8.94 28.93 -3.85
C GLU A 593 9.62 30.27 -4.05
N VAL A 594 10.25 30.40 -5.21
CA VAL A 594 10.87 31.61 -5.70
C VAL A 594 10.70 31.60 -7.22
N LEU A 595 10.13 32.67 -7.79
CA LEU A 595 10.13 32.88 -9.22
C LEU A 595 11.44 33.55 -9.65
N GLU A 596 11.76 33.44 -10.94
CA GLU A 596 12.87 34.17 -11.54
C GLU A 596 12.79 35.68 -11.21
N SER A 597 11.60 36.28 -11.34
CA SER A 597 11.34 37.69 -11.04
C SER A 597 11.57 38.06 -9.57
N ASN A 598 11.55 37.10 -8.64
CA ASN A 598 11.90 37.33 -7.24
C ASN A 598 13.41 37.29 -7.01
N LEU A 599 14.16 36.56 -7.84
CA LEU A 599 15.62 36.44 -7.73
C LEU A 599 16.34 37.58 -8.39
N VAL A 600 15.90 37.99 -9.58
CA VAL A 600 16.53 39.01 -10.41
C VAL A 600 16.90 40.29 -9.62
N PRO A 601 16.03 40.87 -8.78
CA PRO A 601 16.36 42.09 -8.02
C PRO A 601 17.46 41.89 -6.96
N SER A 602 17.72 40.63 -6.57
CA SER A 602 18.65 40.27 -5.50
C SER A 602 19.98 39.69 -6.00
N MET A 603 20.16 39.60 -7.32
CA MET A 603 21.33 39.00 -7.97
C MET A 603 22.07 40.01 -8.84
N VAL A 604 23.39 39.90 -8.88
CA VAL A 604 24.20 40.63 -9.86
C VAL A 604 24.12 39.94 -11.22
N ILE A 605 23.49 40.61 -12.20
CA ILE A 605 23.28 40.11 -13.57
C ILE A 605 23.87 41.10 -14.58
N SER A 606 24.76 40.62 -15.44
CA SER A 606 25.35 41.39 -16.53
C SER A 606 24.61 41.15 -17.86
N GLN A 607 25.04 41.80 -18.95
CA GLN A 607 24.55 41.47 -20.30
C GLN A 607 24.87 40.01 -20.71
N LYS A 608 25.92 39.41 -20.15
CA LYS A 608 26.31 38.00 -20.37
C LYS A 608 25.65 37.03 -19.38
N GLY A 609 24.73 37.50 -18.53
CA GLY A 609 24.13 36.71 -17.46
C GLY A 609 24.86 36.83 -16.13
N THR A 610 24.68 35.82 -15.27
CA THR A 610 25.23 35.78 -13.91
C THR A 610 26.33 34.73 -13.74
N THR A 611 27.15 34.86 -12.70
CA THR A 611 28.25 33.94 -12.41
C THR A 611 27.80 32.78 -11.52
N MET A 612 28.50 31.65 -11.61
CA MET A 612 28.22 30.50 -10.72
C MET A 612 28.49 30.83 -9.24
N LEU A 613 29.39 31.78 -8.96
CA LEU A 613 29.61 32.28 -7.60
C LEU A 613 28.38 33.02 -7.07
N GLU A 614 27.73 33.82 -7.93
CA GLU A 614 26.50 34.53 -7.56
C GLU A 614 25.33 33.57 -7.36
N LEU A 615 25.20 32.54 -8.23
CA LEU A 615 24.24 31.46 -8.04
C LEU A 615 24.45 30.75 -6.68
N LYS A 616 25.71 30.44 -6.34
CA LYS A 616 26.10 29.83 -5.06
C LYS A 616 25.72 30.72 -3.87
N ASN A 617 26.08 32.00 -3.91
CA ASN A 617 25.78 32.95 -2.83
C ASN A 617 24.27 33.12 -2.63
N THR A 618 23.52 33.19 -3.74
CA THR A 618 22.07 33.30 -3.73
C THR A 618 21.41 32.04 -3.16
N ALA A 619 21.89 30.85 -3.52
CA ALA A 619 21.49 29.59 -2.91
C ALA A 619 21.72 29.56 -1.39
N ILE A 620 22.90 30.01 -0.94
CA ILE A 620 23.22 30.08 0.50
C ILE A 620 22.29 31.05 1.24
N LYS A 621 21.99 32.21 0.65
CA LYS A 621 21.07 33.21 1.19
C LYS A 621 19.64 32.66 1.34
N HIS A 622 19.21 31.78 0.44
CA HIS A 622 17.92 31.09 0.50
C HIS A 622 17.92 29.83 1.39
N GLY A 623 19.01 29.59 2.13
CA GLY A 623 19.08 28.55 3.15
C GLY A 623 19.65 27.22 2.68
N PHE A 624 20.21 27.14 1.48
CA PHE A 624 20.82 25.93 0.93
C PHE A 624 22.32 25.86 1.26
N LYS A 625 22.91 24.67 1.14
CA LYS A 625 24.36 24.49 0.98
C LYS A 625 24.64 24.52 -0.52
N ALA A 626 25.63 25.28 -0.96
CA ALA A 626 25.99 25.33 -2.37
C ALA A 626 27.50 25.25 -2.55
N LYS A 627 27.96 24.41 -3.49
CA LYS A 627 29.37 24.17 -3.80
C LYS A 627 29.55 24.05 -5.31
N GLY A 628 30.36 24.94 -5.88
CA GLY A 628 30.82 24.78 -7.26
C GLY A 628 31.96 23.78 -7.31
N VAL A 629 31.90 22.83 -8.24
CA VAL A 629 32.96 21.83 -8.49
C VAL A 629 33.20 21.68 -9.98
N ARG A 630 34.42 21.23 -10.33
CA ARG A 630 34.78 20.87 -11.70
C ARG A 630 35.11 19.39 -11.73
N GLU A 631 34.36 18.62 -12.51
CA GLU A 631 34.38 17.16 -12.46
C GLU A 631 34.21 16.53 -13.85
N SER A 632 34.49 15.23 -13.95
CA SER A 632 34.27 14.44 -15.17
C SER A 632 32.84 13.88 -15.21
N TYR A 633 32.38 13.45 -16.38
CA TYR A 633 31.05 12.83 -16.51
C TYR A 633 30.90 11.58 -15.62
N GLY A 634 31.98 10.82 -15.46
CA GLY A 634 32.00 9.66 -14.56
C GLY A 634 31.76 10.02 -13.10
N ALA A 635 32.32 11.14 -12.63
CA ALA A 635 32.07 11.66 -11.28
C ALA A 635 30.64 12.22 -11.16
N LEU A 636 30.19 13.00 -12.16
CA LEU A 636 28.83 13.55 -12.22
C LEU A 636 27.73 12.47 -12.11
N MET A 637 27.94 11.26 -12.65
CA MET A 637 26.99 10.15 -12.52
C MET A 637 26.76 9.70 -11.06
N ASN A 638 27.69 10.00 -10.16
CA ASN A 638 27.63 9.64 -8.75
C ASN A 638 27.19 10.81 -7.85
N GLU A 639 27.00 12.01 -8.41
CA GLU A 639 26.55 13.18 -7.67
C GLU A 639 25.04 13.10 -7.37
N PRO A 640 24.57 13.65 -6.24
CA PRO A 640 23.16 13.73 -5.93
C PRO A 640 22.47 14.73 -6.86
N LEU A 641 21.62 14.23 -7.75
CA LEU A 641 20.82 15.05 -8.66
C LEU A 641 19.56 15.60 -7.96
N PRO A 642 19.05 16.77 -8.38
CA PRO A 642 19.47 17.59 -9.52
C PRO A 642 20.63 18.55 -9.23
N VAL A 643 21.42 18.85 -10.27
CA VAL A 643 22.56 19.80 -10.21
C VAL A 643 22.46 20.83 -11.32
N ILE A 644 23.02 22.02 -11.11
CA ILE A 644 23.12 23.03 -12.18
C ILE A 644 24.42 22.80 -12.94
N ALA A 645 24.36 22.59 -14.25
CA ALA A 645 25.51 22.46 -15.13
C ALA A 645 25.70 23.73 -15.97
N TYR A 646 26.97 24.10 -16.18
CA TYR A 646 27.35 25.21 -17.05
C TYR A 646 27.76 24.73 -18.43
N ILE A 647 27.05 25.19 -19.45
CA ILE A 647 27.23 24.78 -20.85
C ILE A 647 27.45 26.00 -21.77
N ASN A 648 28.05 25.79 -22.93
CA ASN A 648 28.13 26.74 -24.05
C ASN A 648 28.69 28.13 -23.68
N ASP A 649 29.63 28.15 -22.73
CA ASP A 649 30.38 29.33 -22.27
C ASP A 649 29.52 30.53 -21.79
N SER A 650 28.22 30.34 -21.59
CA SER A 650 27.30 31.40 -21.11
C SER A 650 25.93 30.92 -20.61
N HIS A 651 25.65 29.61 -20.60
CA HIS A 651 24.31 29.08 -20.32
C HIS A 651 24.29 28.10 -19.15
N TYR A 652 23.19 28.07 -18.40
CA TYR A 652 22.99 27.14 -17.30
C TYR A 652 21.79 26.25 -17.57
N VAL A 653 21.92 24.97 -17.27
CA VAL A 653 20.86 23.96 -17.35
C VAL A 653 20.80 23.17 -16.06
N VAL A 654 19.67 22.56 -15.75
CA VAL A 654 19.53 21.65 -14.59
C VAL A 654 19.57 20.21 -15.06
N VAL A 655 20.54 19.45 -14.59
CA VAL A 655 20.64 18.02 -14.84
C VAL A 655 19.75 17.30 -13.84
N ASN A 656 18.64 16.71 -14.32
CA ASN A 656 17.63 16.07 -13.48
C ASN A 656 17.85 14.55 -13.35
N LYS A 657 18.39 13.90 -14.40
CA LYS A 657 18.66 12.47 -14.42
C LYS A 657 19.77 12.19 -15.42
N ILE A 658 20.64 11.24 -15.09
CA ILE A 658 21.71 10.77 -15.97
C ILE A 658 21.58 9.27 -16.15
N THR A 659 21.83 8.81 -17.36
CA THR A 659 22.02 7.41 -17.70
C THR A 659 23.34 7.26 -18.45
N SER A 660 23.73 6.02 -18.76
CA SER A 660 24.96 5.77 -19.52
C SER A 660 25.02 6.40 -20.91
N SER A 661 23.85 6.73 -21.50
CA SER A 661 23.73 7.19 -22.90
C SER A 661 22.94 8.49 -23.05
N THR A 662 22.23 8.93 -22.02
CA THR A 662 21.28 10.04 -22.11
C THR A 662 21.27 10.85 -20.82
N VAL A 663 21.21 12.17 -20.96
CA VAL A 663 21.10 13.17 -19.90
C VAL A 663 19.74 13.86 -20.03
N TYR A 664 19.01 13.97 -18.92
CA TYR A 664 17.70 14.62 -18.86
C TYR A 664 17.87 15.99 -18.22
N LEU A 665 17.59 17.04 -18.98
CA LEU A 665 17.81 18.42 -18.59
C LEU A 665 16.49 19.17 -18.39
N PHE A 666 16.53 20.21 -17.56
CA PHE A 666 15.67 21.36 -17.70
C PHE A 666 16.52 22.50 -18.24
N ASP A 667 16.19 22.95 -19.44
CA ASP A 667 16.76 24.13 -20.07
C ASP A 667 15.79 25.31 -19.88
N PRO A 668 16.22 26.44 -19.32
CA PRO A 668 15.33 27.58 -19.10
C PRO A 668 14.84 28.24 -20.41
N LEU A 669 15.35 27.87 -21.60
CA LEU A 669 14.81 28.28 -22.89
C LEU A 669 13.81 27.28 -23.49
N LEU A 670 14.07 25.98 -23.30
CA LEU A 670 13.38 24.90 -24.02
C LEU A 670 12.46 24.07 -23.11
N GLY A 671 12.52 24.28 -21.80
CA GLY A 671 11.88 23.45 -20.81
C GLY A 671 12.58 22.11 -20.65
N HIS A 672 11.82 21.03 -20.51
CA HIS A 672 12.41 19.70 -20.32
C HIS A 672 12.88 19.09 -21.64
N VAL A 673 14.16 18.76 -21.71
CA VAL A 673 14.80 18.17 -22.89
C VAL A 673 15.60 16.92 -22.51
N LYS A 674 15.73 15.98 -23.44
CA LYS A 674 16.65 14.86 -23.34
C LYS A 674 17.79 15.06 -24.32
N VAL A 675 19.00 14.78 -23.90
CA VAL A 675 20.21 14.99 -24.69
C VAL A 675 21.05 13.71 -24.64
N ALA A 676 21.61 13.30 -25.77
CA ALA A 676 22.56 12.19 -25.81
C ALA A 676 23.83 12.54 -25.01
N ARG A 677 24.45 11.52 -24.39
CA ARG A 677 25.61 11.72 -23.50
C ARG A 677 26.76 12.47 -24.19
N ASP A 678 27.12 12.04 -25.39
CA ASP A 678 28.20 12.61 -26.20
C ASP A 678 27.97 14.09 -26.52
N VAL A 679 26.73 14.44 -26.85
CA VAL A 679 26.30 15.82 -27.08
C VAL A 679 26.38 16.64 -25.78
N PHE A 680 25.95 16.09 -24.65
CA PHE A 680 26.10 16.80 -23.38
C PHE A 680 27.58 17.00 -23.00
N GLU A 681 28.44 15.99 -23.20
CA GLU A 681 29.88 16.07 -22.90
C GLU A 681 30.63 17.05 -23.82
N SER A 682 30.16 17.29 -25.07
CA SER A 682 30.78 18.29 -25.96
C SER A 682 30.48 19.72 -25.50
N GLU A 683 29.27 19.95 -25.00
CA GLU A 683 28.78 21.27 -24.60
C GLU A 683 29.12 21.64 -23.13
N TRP A 684 29.21 20.63 -22.25
CA TRP A 684 29.45 20.82 -20.82
C TRP A 684 30.93 21.09 -20.52
N LYS A 685 31.20 22.19 -19.82
CA LYS A 685 32.57 22.65 -19.51
C LYS A 685 33.21 21.94 -18.31
N GLY A 686 32.54 20.91 -17.77
CA GLY A 686 32.95 20.20 -16.57
C GLY A 686 32.58 20.91 -15.27
N TYR A 687 31.98 22.10 -15.30
CA TYR A 687 31.58 22.84 -14.10
C TYR A 687 30.13 22.55 -13.73
N ILE A 688 29.91 22.23 -12.46
CA ILE A 688 28.57 22.11 -11.87
C ILE A 688 28.49 22.88 -10.56
N LEU A 689 27.28 23.30 -10.23
CA LEU A 689 26.92 23.82 -8.94
C LEU A 689 26.02 22.80 -8.23
N LEU A 690 26.61 22.15 -7.22
CA LEU A 690 25.89 21.31 -6.28
C LEU A 690 25.12 22.21 -5.33
N VAL A 691 23.80 22.05 -5.25
CA VAL A 691 22.94 22.77 -4.32
C VAL A 691 22.14 21.75 -3.54
N ASN A 692 22.44 21.62 -2.26
CA ASN A 692 21.87 20.63 -1.37
C ASN A 692 21.17 21.30 -0.20
N MET A 693 20.23 20.58 0.40
CA MET A 693 19.54 21.03 1.60
C MET A 693 20.49 21.08 2.80
N LYS A 694 20.25 22.01 3.73
CA LYS A 694 20.85 21.93 5.07
C LYS A 694 20.19 20.80 5.86
N GLU A 695 20.94 20.16 6.75
CA GLU A 695 20.34 19.21 7.68
C GLU A 695 19.28 19.91 8.55
N ILE A 696 18.26 19.16 8.95
CA ILE A 696 17.36 19.62 10.01
C ILE A 696 18.20 19.53 11.27
N ASP A 697 18.37 20.63 11.99
CA ASP A 697 18.94 20.59 13.33
C ASP A 697 18.14 19.58 14.16
N LYS A 698 18.77 18.43 14.41
CA LYS A 698 18.22 17.35 15.23
C LYS A 698 18.41 17.64 16.72
N THR A 699 18.99 18.77 17.09
CA THR A 699 19.16 19.18 18.49
C THR A 699 17.82 19.65 19.05
N ILE A 700 17.05 18.70 19.56
CA ILE A 700 16.46 18.70 20.91
C ILE A 700 16.35 17.25 21.37
#